data_AF-A0A8H7VW66-F1
#
_entry.id   AF-A0A8H7VW66-F1
#
_cell.length_a   1.000
_cell.length_b   1.000
_cell.length_c   1.000
_cell.angle_alpha   90.00
_cell.angle_beta   90.00
_cell.angle_gamma   90.00
#
_symmetry.space_group_name_H-M   'P 1'
#
loop_
_entity.id
_entity.type
_entity.pdbx_description
1 polymer ?
#
loop_
_entity_poly.entity_id
_entity_poly.type
_entity_poly.pdbx_seq_one_letter_code
_entity_poly.pdbx_strand_id
1 'polypeptide(L)'
;MSWKEAQEAQYEYSDDEEYSDDEYEPINVASWGNQTVTNEGTTQIDIGWGSLIDPSVKIKAGGVGSGQLHRKGGNFKPLDEQFIINQRLGKPIPKALGGGKKKGGKRPKGPPPPARRPPPSSYSSMRPPSSSMNRSRAPVAPGQGPWGSGELASTPFWEQPANSAVSGTNASKYATSAPAVAPQRQAPPPQQQQQQQQQQQQQQQQQQQQQQQQQQQQQQQYQQYQQYQQPTVAPAAPAAPARQSEPAKPIASTLLGSGASKYATSAPTQQQYQQYRQPPQQYQQYQQHVQQPAQQPAQSPVQQQQQQQQRQPSEVTHRFDLPCLNFNIEMAHGITAKLSVYSDDDPVKVVDRFERDHNLIMSDEQKSRFADKVISGVYQGVTTIELDNLAAETAAYMTTNHPDYALLAARIAISNLHKETKKMFSQVVDDLYTYIDPKTDKHSPMISDQTYKVISENADRLNSAIIYDRDFKYNFFGFKTLERSYLLKINGKVAERPQHLVMRVAVGIHGSDIDAVIETYNLMSERYFTHASPTLFNAGTPRPQLSSCFLLTMKEDSVEGIYDTLKICAQISKSAGGIGLNIHNIRASGSYIAGSNGHSNGILPMLRVFNNTARYIDQGGNKRPGAIAMYLEPWHADVFTFLDLRKNFGKDEIRARDLFYALWIPDLFMQRVMDNGEWSLFCPNEAPGLCEVYGNEFVVLFEKYEKEGRARETIKAQKLWYAILEAQTETGNPFMLYKDACNRKSNHNNLGTIKCSNLCTEIVQYSSPDEVAVCNLASVALPTFVVNRDQFDFQKLHDVVKVITKNLNNIIDVNYYPVIEAERSNKKHRPIGLGVQGLADAFMLMKFPFDSAEAKQLNIQIFETIYHGALEASNELAEKLGAYESYEGSPVSQGILQYDMWNVTPTSLWDWTELKSKIAKHGVRNSLLVAPMPTASTSQILGFNECFEPYTSNLYTRRVLAGEFQIVNPWLLKDLVEMDLWNEDVKNMIMSDGGSIQNIPGIPQTLKDLYKTVWELSQRTIVDMAADRGAFIDQSQSLNIFIGEPNFGKLTSMHFYGWQKGLKTGMYYLRTRPAVDAIKFTVDQLSLREYRKKAEENEADMVCSIDNKDACVSCGG
;
A
#
# COMPACT_ATOMS: atom_id res chain seq x y z
N MET A 1 4.34 18.41 -51.32
CA MET A 1 4.92 17.87 -52.58
C MET A 1 5.94 16.79 -52.21
N SER A 2 6.43 16.03 -53.19
CA SER A 2 6.76 14.60 -53.02
C SER A 2 8.13 14.24 -52.46
N TRP A 3 8.20 13.02 -51.91
CA TRP A 3 9.39 12.16 -51.87
C TRP A 3 10.07 12.04 -53.24
N LYS A 4 11.41 12.07 -53.29
CA LYS A 4 12.31 11.04 -53.86
C LYS A 4 13.75 11.56 -54.02
N GLU A 5 14.70 10.61 -54.05
CA GLU A 5 16.14 10.76 -54.38
C GLU A 5 16.98 11.56 -53.35
N ALA A 6 18.12 11.10 -52.84
CA ALA A 6 18.93 9.93 -53.20
C ALA A 6 19.52 9.18 -51.98
N GLN A 7 19.53 7.85 -52.05
CA GLN A 7 20.61 7.05 -51.47
C GLN A 7 21.70 6.91 -52.54
N GLU A 8 22.98 6.95 -52.12
CA GLU A 8 24.16 6.27 -52.71
C GLU A 8 25.44 7.11 -52.53
N ALA A 9 26.23 6.76 -51.51
CA ALA A 9 27.69 6.88 -51.51
C ALA A 9 28.23 6.22 -50.23
N GLN A 10 28.64 4.95 -50.31
CA GLN A 10 29.65 4.43 -49.39
C GLN A 10 31.00 5.04 -49.77
N TYR A 11 31.81 5.44 -48.80
CA TYR A 11 33.26 5.24 -48.85
C TYR A 11 33.80 5.01 -47.43
N GLU A 12 34.95 4.36 -47.37
CA GLU A 12 35.39 3.50 -46.28
C GLU A 12 36.86 3.84 -45.94
N TYR A 13 37.30 3.58 -44.70
CA TYR A 13 38.69 3.72 -44.21
C TYR A 13 39.24 5.17 -44.16
N SER A 14 40.22 5.52 -43.32
CA SER A 14 41.05 4.79 -42.34
C SER A 14 41.59 5.77 -41.27
N ASP A 15 42.05 5.25 -40.12
CA ASP A 15 43.29 5.57 -39.36
C ASP A 15 43.79 7.04 -39.38
N ASP A 16 44.32 7.68 -38.33
CA ASP A 16 44.71 7.37 -36.95
C ASP A 16 45.28 8.70 -36.40
N GLU A 17 45.44 8.82 -35.08
CA GLU A 17 46.49 9.56 -34.34
C GLU A 17 46.00 10.34 -33.11
N GLU A 18 46.67 10.04 -31.99
CA GLU A 18 46.59 10.76 -30.72
C GLU A 18 47.30 12.12 -30.84
N TYR A 19 46.86 13.15 -30.09
CA TYR A 19 47.71 13.82 -29.08
C TYR A 19 46.89 14.88 -28.29
N SER A 20 47.54 15.47 -27.28
CA SER A 20 46.90 16.08 -26.11
C SER A 20 47.10 17.60 -25.97
N ASP A 21 46.35 18.14 -25.00
CA ASP A 21 46.67 19.29 -24.12
C ASP A 21 46.49 20.77 -24.58
N ASP A 22 45.87 21.50 -23.64
CA ASP A 22 46.10 22.90 -23.18
C ASP A 22 45.63 24.18 -23.94
N GLU A 23 44.66 24.83 -23.27
CA GLU A 23 44.63 26.24 -22.81
C GLU A 23 44.41 27.50 -23.71
N TYR A 24 43.35 28.25 -23.34
CA TYR A 24 43.17 29.72 -23.26
C TYR A 24 43.16 30.66 -24.50
N GLU A 25 41.95 31.20 -24.81
CA GLU A 25 41.53 32.64 -24.94
C GLU A 25 42.34 33.71 -25.75
N PRO A 26 41.86 34.97 -25.95
CA PRO A 26 40.52 35.43 -26.38
C PRO A 26 40.57 36.60 -27.42
N ILE A 27 39.48 36.91 -28.15
CA ILE A 27 39.30 38.24 -28.82
C ILE A 27 37.84 38.72 -28.74
N ASN A 28 37.67 40.03 -28.50
CA ASN A 28 36.38 40.75 -28.40
C ASN A 28 36.51 42.14 -29.06
N VAL A 29 35.63 42.52 -29.99
CA VAL A 29 35.41 43.94 -30.41
C VAL A 29 33.96 44.17 -30.86
N ALA A 30 33.40 45.34 -30.54
CA ALA A 30 32.00 45.74 -30.75
C ALA A 30 31.77 46.86 -31.80
N SER A 31 30.52 47.15 -32.16
CA SER A 31 30.05 48.46 -32.72
C SER A 31 28.50 48.58 -32.73
N TRP A 32 27.82 49.73 -32.62
CA TRP A 32 28.07 51.06 -31.98
C TRP A 32 26.78 51.95 -32.05
N GLY A 33 26.70 53.05 -31.26
CA GLY A 33 25.80 54.22 -31.48
C GLY A 33 24.70 54.48 -30.41
N ASN A 34 24.87 55.39 -29.43
CA ASN A 34 24.71 56.88 -29.44
C ASN A 34 23.24 57.38 -29.35
N GLN A 35 22.85 58.39 -28.54
CA GLN A 35 23.65 59.42 -27.82
C GLN A 35 22.88 60.13 -26.65
N THR A 36 23.60 60.53 -25.59
CA THR A 36 23.43 61.68 -24.63
C THR A 36 22.02 62.07 -24.07
N VAL A 37 21.71 62.16 -22.77
CA VAL A 37 22.39 62.62 -21.50
C VAL A 37 22.22 64.11 -21.17
N THR A 38 21.56 64.37 -20.03
CA THR A 38 21.79 65.38 -18.97
C THR A 38 20.57 65.28 -18.02
N ASN A 39 20.59 65.39 -16.68
CA ASN A 39 21.60 65.41 -15.60
C ASN A 39 20.90 64.79 -14.34
N GLU A 40 21.50 64.51 -13.19
CA GLU A 40 22.86 64.70 -12.63
C GLU A 40 23.52 63.33 -12.33
N GLY A 41 24.13 63.08 -11.16
CA GLY A 41 24.62 61.74 -10.79
C GLY A 41 25.05 61.53 -9.34
N THR A 42 24.99 60.27 -8.87
CA THR A 42 26.09 59.61 -8.11
C THR A 42 25.86 58.09 -7.98
N THR A 43 26.77 57.33 -8.58
CA THR A 43 27.27 55.97 -8.30
C THR A 43 26.45 54.89 -7.55
N GLN A 44 26.27 53.77 -8.28
CA GLN A 44 26.49 52.35 -7.90
C GLN A 44 25.64 51.63 -6.83
N ILE A 45 24.83 50.69 -7.35
CA ILE A 45 24.77 49.23 -7.04
C ILE A 45 25.23 48.79 -5.64
N ASP A 46 24.33 48.08 -4.94
CA ASP A 46 24.66 47.33 -3.72
C ASP A 46 24.14 45.88 -3.81
N ILE A 47 24.91 44.92 -3.30
CA ILE A 47 24.56 43.49 -3.23
C ILE A 47 25.03 42.93 -1.88
N GLY A 48 24.10 42.47 -1.03
CA GLY A 48 24.36 41.33 -0.14
C GLY A 48 24.13 41.48 1.38
N TRP A 49 23.39 40.50 1.91
CA TRP A 49 23.66 39.71 3.14
C TRP A 49 23.75 40.33 4.55
N GLY A 50 22.95 39.74 5.46
CA GLY A 50 23.29 39.53 6.89
C GLY A 50 22.36 40.23 7.90
N SER A 51 21.36 39.58 8.51
CA SER A 51 21.37 38.49 9.53
C SER A 51 21.59 38.94 10.97
N LEU A 52 20.78 38.45 11.93
CA LEU A 52 20.98 38.35 13.41
C LEU A 52 19.66 37.70 13.98
N ILE A 53 19.59 36.68 14.85
CA ILE A 53 20.51 35.94 15.75
C ILE A 53 20.13 34.44 15.82
N ASP A 54 21.13 33.57 16.08
CA ASP A 54 21.03 32.12 16.34
C ASP A 54 21.11 31.81 17.87
N PRO A 55 20.34 30.85 18.42
CA PRO A 55 20.41 30.47 19.84
C PRO A 55 21.64 29.63 20.27
N SER A 56 22.23 30.07 21.40
CA SER A 56 22.99 29.31 22.43
C SER A 56 24.53 29.46 22.50
N VAL A 57 25.02 29.77 23.73
CA VAL A 57 26.10 29.09 24.50
C VAL A 57 26.21 29.76 25.90
N LYS A 58 26.70 29.02 26.91
CA LYS A 58 26.56 29.26 28.37
C LYS A 58 27.88 29.71 29.05
N ILE A 59 27.83 30.48 30.15
CA ILE A 59 28.88 30.52 31.23
C ILE A 59 28.23 30.60 32.64
N LYS A 60 28.96 30.17 33.69
CA LYS A 60 28.51 29.82 35.07
C LYS A 60 28.92 30.81 36.20
N ALA A 61 28.12 30.77 37.28
CA ALA A 61 28.45 30.79 38.73
C ALA A 61 29.09 32.01 39.47
N GLY A 62 28.43 32.43 40.58
CA GLY A 62 29.12 32.74 41.85
C GLY A 62 28.70 33.99 42.67
N GLY A 63 27.81 33.84 43.68
CA GLY A 63 27.64 34.75 44.84
C GLY A 63 27.04 36.16 44.56
N VAL A 64 26.53 36.95 45.53
CA VAL A 64 26.33 36.81 46.99
C VAL A 64 25.10 37.68 47.40
N GLY A 65 24.32 37.25 48.40
CA GLY A 65 23.71 38.13 49.42
C GLY A 65 22.64 39.17 49.07
N SER A 66 21.41 38.91 49.54
CA SER A 66 20.53 39.84 50.28
C SER A 66 20.34 41.32 49.86
N GLY A 67 19.08 41.72 49.67
CA GLY A 67 18.61 43.02 50.17
C GLY A 67 18.10 44.04 49.14
N GLN A 68 16.78 44.17 49.07
CA GLN A 68 15.96 45.39 48.86
C GLN A 68 16.45 46.59 48.00
N LEU A 69 15.50 47.04 47.16
CA LEU A 69 15.18 48.44 46.81
C LEU A 69 16.08 49.25 45.84
N HIS A 70 15.54 49.41 44.63
CA HIS A 70 15.37 50.67 43.86
C HIS A 70 16.52 51.65 43.51
N ARG A 71 16.50 51.99 42.19
CA ARG A 71 16.75 53.30 41.50
C ARG A 71 18.07 53.55 40.73
N LYS A 72 17.88 53.61 39.40
CA LYS A 72 18.28 54.66 38.43
C LYS A 72 19.72 55.21 38.39
N GLY A 73 20.29 55.20 37.17
CA GLY A 73 21.31 56.14 36.70
C GLY A 73 22.33 55.45 35.77
N GLY A 74 22.58 55.98 34.57
CA GLY A 74 23.55 55.39 33.63
C GLY A 74 24.18 56.44 32.70
N ASN A 75 25.12 56.05 31.83
CA ASN A 75 25.46 56.78 30.60
C ASN A 75 26.49 56.05 29.67
N PHE A 76 26.27 56.23 28.35
CA PHE A 76 27.22 56.35 27.21
C PHE A 76 28.14 55.20 26.68
N LYS A 77 27.71 54.71 25.49
CA LYS A 77 28.35 54.65 24.14
C LYS A 77 29.63 53.82 23.78
N PRO A 78 29.80 53.41 22.48
CA PRO A 78 30.70 52.32 22.05
C PRO A 78 31.75 52.66 20.94
N LEU A 79 32.60 51.68 20.62
CA LEU A 79 33.63 51.56 19.55
C LEU A 79 33.83 50.03 19.29
N ASP A 80 34.32 49.47 18.18
CA ASP A 80 34.55 49.86 16.77
C ASP A 80 34.60 48.54 15.95
N GLU A 81 34.06 48.47 14.74
CA GLU A 81 33.67 47.20 14.08
C GLU A 81 34.78 46.52 13.24
N GLN A 82 35.88 47.20 12.93
CA GLN A 82 36.91 46.69 12.00
C GLN A 82 37.63 45.40 12.45
N PHE A 83 37.60 45.05 13.74
CA PHE A 83 38.20 43.80 14.22
C PHE A 83 37.40 42.54 13.82
N ILE A 84 36.08 42.66 13.64
CA ILE A 84 35.17 41.52 13.44
C ILE A 84 35.18 41.02 11.99
N ILE A 85 35.39 41.93 11.03
CA ILE A 85 35.29 41.63 9.59
C ILE A 85 36.39 40.65 9.13
N ASN A 86 37.60 40.77 9.67
CA ASN A 86 38.76 39.98 9.21
C ASN A 86 38.71 38.50 9.60
N GLN A 87 37.89 38.07 10.57
CA GLN A 87 37.70 36.65 10.87
C GLN A 87 36.67 35.95 9.96
N ARG A 88 35.77 36.68 9.30
CA ARG A 88 34.65 36.09 8.53
C ARG A 88 34.97 35.72 7.08
N LEU A 89 36.11 36.16 6.53
CA LEU A 89 36.41 36.07 5.09
C LEU A 89 37.44 35.01 4.68
N GLY A 90 37.84 34.11 5.57
CA GLY A 90 38.46 32.82 5.21
C GLY A 90 39.79 32.84 4.43
N LYS A 91 40.49 33.98 4.33
CA LYS A 91 41.80 34.07 3.64
C LYS A 91 42.96 33.63 4.57
N PRO A 92 43.95 32.89 4.07
CA PRO A 92 45.07 32.41 4.89
C PRO A 92 46.08 33.54 5.16
N ILE A 93 46.60 33.60 6.40
CA ILE A 93 47.71 34.48 6.80
C ILE A 93 48.87 33.60 7.32
N PRO A 94 50.16 33.93 7.04
CA PRO A 94 51.22 32.92 6.97
C PRO A 94 51.94 32.60 8.29
N LYS A 95 52.71 31.50 8.27
CA LYS A 95 53.70 31.15 9.31
C LYS A 95 54.93 32.06 9.29
N ALA A 96 55.42 32.43 10.47
CA ALA A 96 56.83 32.68 10.76
C ALA A 96 57.24 31.68 11.88
N LEU A 97 58.28 30.84 11.75
CA LEU A 97 59.73 31.15 11.72
C LEU A 97 60.09 32.02 12.93
N GLY A 98 60.89 31.65 13.93
CA GLY A 98 61.95 30.63 14.16
C GLY A 98 62.81 31.19 15.33
N GLY A 99 63.81 30.57 15.94
CA GLY A 99 64.46 29.26 15.84
C GLY A 99 65.81 29.30 16.60
N GLY A 100 66.43 28.15 16.89
CA GLY A 100 67.79 28.06 17.46
C GLY A 100 68.25 26.61 17.63
N LYS A 101 69.14 26.05 16.78
CA LYS A 101 70.63 26.09 16.81
C LYS A 101 71.21 25.23 17.96
N LYS A 102 72.09 24.22 17.80
CA LYS A 102 72.97 23.67 16.70
C LYS A 102 73.04 22.11 16.84
N LYS A 103 73.14 21.25 15.80
CA LYS A 103 74.33 20.77 15.02
C LYS A 103 75.61 20.45 15.84
N GLY A 104 76.34 19.32 15.66
CA GLY A 104 76.16 18.11 14.81
C GLY A 104 77.48 17.30 14.59
N GLY A 105 77.44 16.19 13.82
CA GLY A 105 78.61 15.39 13.32
C GLY A 105 78.62 13.90 13.76
N LYS A 106 79.14 12.89 13.04
CA LYS A 106 79.74 12.75 11.67
C LYS A 106 79.50 11.31 11.12
N ARG A 107 79.64 11.12 9.79
CA ARG A 107 79.62 9.88 8.95
C ARG A 107 80.86 8.95 9.18
N PRO A 108 81.05 7.71 8.59
CA PRO A 108 80.59 7.20 7.26
C PRO A 108 80.37 5.66 6.99
N LYS A 109 79.98 5.37 5.72
CA LYS A 109 80.04 4.11 4.91
C LYS A 109 78.74 3.25 4.73
N GLY A 110 78.39 3.00 3.45
CA GLY A 110 77.54 1.89 2.94
C GLY A 110 78.40 0.92 2.08
N PRO A 111 77.88 0.05 1.17
CA PRO A 111 76.56 0.00 0.50
C PRO A 111 75.84 -1.39 0.65
N PRO A 112 75.11 -1.94 -0.36
CA PRO A 112 73.67 -1.86 -0.66
C PRO A 112 72.85 -3.12 -0.21
N PRO A 113 71.51 -3.25 -0.47
CA PRO A 113 70.61 -4.15 0.27
C PRO A 113 70.31 -5.52 -0.41
N PRO A 114 69.54 -6.40 0.25
CA PRO A 114 68.43 -7.07 -0.44
C PRO A 114 67.12 -7.15 0.38
N ALA A 115 66.06 -7.69 -0.24
CA ALA A 115 64.66 -7.47 0.13
C ALA A 115 63.89 -8.72 0.61
N ARG A 116 62.63 -8.49 1.01
CA ARG A 116 61.45 -9.40 1.03
C ARG A 116 61.58 -10.82 1.59
N ARG A 117 60.71 -11.16 2.56
CA ARG A 117 60.10 -12.51 2.66
C ARG A 117 58.57 -12.42 2.80
N PRO A 118 57.80 -12.84 1.78
CA PRO A 118 56.39 -13.24 1.89
C PRO A 118 56.29 -14.74 2.26
N PRO A 119 55.09 -15.33 2.41
CA PRO A 119 54.97 -16.78 2.62
C PRO A 119 55.21 -17.58 1.32
N PRO A 120 55.57 -18.87 1.41
CA PRO A 120 55.53 -19.80 0.29
C PRO A 120 54.36 -20.79 0.38
N SER A 121 53.74 -21.09 -0.76
CA SER A 121 53.05 -22.36 -1.00
C SER A 121 53.98 -23.31 -1.77
N SER A 122 53.82 -24.62 -1.60
CA SER A 122 54.32 -25.61 -2.56
C SER A 122 53.55 -26.93 -2.46
N TYR A 123 53.65 -27.74 -3.51
CA TYR A 123 52.70 -28.80 -3.89
C TYR A 123 52.91 -30.16 -3.21
N SER A 124 51.80 -30.90 -3.10
CA SER A 124 51.63 -32.34 -3.41
C SER A 124 52.72 -33.36 -3.00
N SER A 125 52.34 -34.37 -2.19
CA SER A 125 51.99 -35.72 -2.72
C SER A 125 52.10 -36.87 -1.69
N MET A 126 51.17 -37.82 -1.84
CA MET A 126 51.27 -39.27 -1.57
C MET A 126 51.42 -39.86 -0.14
N ARG A 127 50.44 -40.72 0.15
CA ARG A 127 50.38 -41.88 1.08
C ARG A 127 51.59 -42.83 0.97
N PRO A 128 51.65 -43.94 1.74
CA PRO A 128 51.45 -44.16 3.19
C PRO A 128 52.70 -44.87 3.78
N PRO A 129 52.67 -45.44 5.00
CA PRO A 129 53.57 -46.53 5.37
C PRO A 129 52.93 -47.91 5.09
N SER A 130 53.52 -48.71 4.20
CA SER A 130 53.26 -50.15 4.13
C SER A 130 54.49 -50.94 3.64
N SER A 131 55.16 -51.63 4.57
CA SER A 131 56.12 -52.73 4.31
C SER A 131 56.21 -53.56 5.59
N SER A 132 55.60 -54.74 5.70
CA SER A 132 55.87 -56.03 5.03
C SER A 132 56.93 -56.88 5.75
N MET A 133 56.49 -57.95 6.45
CA MET A 133 57.12 -59.29 6.35
C MET A 133 56.27 -60.39 7.02
N ASN A 134 55.63 -61.20 6.18
CA ASN A 134 55.70 -62.67 6.11
C ASN A 134 55.68 -63.59 7.38
N ARG A 135 54.78 -64.59 7.26
CA ARG A 135 54.88 -66.03 7.67
C ARG A 135 54.19 -66.55 8.96
N SER A 136 53.22 -67.45 8.68
CA SER A 136 53.04 -68.83 9.19
C SER A 136 52.32 -69.15 10.51
N ARG A 137 51.16 -69.84 10.33
CA ARG A 137 50.68 -71.08 10.99
C ARG A 137 50.47 -71.15 12.52
N ALA A 138 49.19 -71.14 12.91
CA ALA A 138 48.44 -72.18 13.67
C ALA A 138 48.90 -72.61 15.10
N PRO A 139 48.09 -73.41 15.84
CA PRO A 139 46.62 -73.55 15.92
C PRO A 139 46.08 -72.97 17.27
N VAL A 140 44.82 -73.13 17.69
CA VAL A 140 44.29 -74.25 18.51
C VAL A 140 42.76 -74.14 18.59
N ALA A 141 42.07 -75.27 18.34
CA ALA A 141 40.72 -75.60 18.85
C ALA A 141 40.91 -76.67 19.96
N PRO A 142 39.95 -77.00 20.87
CA PRO A 142 38.50 -77.10 20.61
C PRO A 142 37.55 -76.80 21.81
N GLY A 143 36.26 -77.12 21.66
CA GLY A 143 35.23 -77.13 22.73
C GLY A 143 33.85 -76.75 22.18
N GLN A 144 33.13 -77.64 21.48
CA GLN A 144 32.09 -78.54 22.03
C GLN A 144 30.95 -77.83 22.81
N GLY A 145 29.71 -78.03 22.37
CA GLY A 145 28.47 -77.51 22.99
C GLY A 145 27.98 -78.35 24.20
N PRO A 146 26.66 -78.49 24.46
CA PRO A 146 25.60 -78.65 23.46
C PRO A 146 24.28 -77.89 23.75
N TRP A 147 23.23 -78.26 23.02
CA TRP A 147 21.85 -77.76 23.07
C TRP A 147 21.10 -78.07 24.38
N GLY A 148 20.06 -77.27 24.68
CA GLY A 148 19.04 -77.54 25.70
C GLY A 148 17.69 -76.90 25.33
N SER A 149 16.59 -77.62 25.54
CA SER A 149 15.21 -77.26 25.16
C SER A 149 14.25 -77.43 26.34
N GLY A 150 13.06 -76.83 26.31
CA GLY A 150 11.94 -77.26 27.17
C GLY A 150 11.03 -76.17 27.74
N GLU A 151 9.73 -76.47 27.80
CA GLU A 151 8.63 -75.65 28.32
C GLU A 151 8.38 -75.87 29.83
N LEU A 152 7.66 -74.97 30.52
CA LEU A 152 6.32 -75.25 31.13
C LEU A 152 5.78 -74.13 32.05
N ALA A 153 4.48 -74.24 32.37
CA ALA A 153 3.61 -73.21 32.97
C ALA A 153 3.48 -73.23 34.51
N SER A 154 2.87 -72.18 35.09
CA SER A 154 1.90 -72.32 36.21
C SER A 154 1.16 -71.01 36.58
N THR A 155 -0.15 -71.09 36.81
CA THR A 155 -1.01 -70.12 37.53
C THR A 155 -0.82 -70.21 39.06
N PRO A 156 -1.38 -69.28 39.87
CA PRO A 156 -2.70 -69.55 40.49
C PRO A 156 -3.62 -68.32 40.71
N PHE A 157 -4.84 -68.60 41.19
CA PHE A 157 -5.94 -67.67 41.50
C PHE A 157 -6.27 -67.68 43.02
N TRP A 158 -7.47 -67.18 43.42
CA TRP A 158 -8.03 -66.97 44.78
C TRP A 158 -7.68 -65.58 45.37
N GLU A 159 -8.58 -64.81 46.01
CA GLU A 159 -9.90 -65.13 46.61
C GLU A 159 -10.83 -63.86 46.73
N GLN A 160 -12.15 -64.04 46.90
CA GLN A 160 -13.11 -63.06 47.45
C GLN A 160 -14.01 -63.77 48.48
N PRO A 161 -14.61 -63.07 49.47
CA PRO A 161 -16.09 -62.96 49.44
C PRO A 161 -16.76 -61.72 50.11
N ALA A 162 -17.81 -61.23 49.43
CA ALA A 162 -19.15 -60.79 49.89
C ALA A 162 -19.48 -60.01 51.21
N ASN A 163 -20.32 -58.97 51.01
CA ASN A 163 -21.47 -58.50 51.80
C ASN A 163 -21.36 -57.87 53.22
N SER A 164 -21.63 -56.54 53.32
CA SER A 164 -22.66 -55.99 54.23
C SER A 164 -23.03 -54.50 53.99
N ALA A 165 -24.30 -54.25 53.65
CA ALA A 165 -25.20 -53.16 54.05
C ALA A 165 -24.71 -51.72 54.46
N VAL A 166 -25.30 -50.72 53.76
CA VAL A 166 -25.93 -49.47 54.27
C VAL A 166 -25.11 -48.17 54.53
N SER A 167 -25.58 -47.13 53.82
CA SER A 167 -25.47 -45.66 54.07
C SER A 167 -24.18 -44.89 53.74
N GLY A 168 -24.33 -43.70 53.12
CA GLY A 168 -23.38 -42.59 53.29
C GLY A 168 -22.63 -42.00 52.06
N THR A 169 -23.35 -41.37 51.12
CA THR A 169 -22.91 -40.20 50.30
C THR A 169 -21.67 -40.24 49.36
N ASN A 170 -21.89 -39.74 48.11
CA ASN A 170 -20.95 -39.11 47.15
C ASN A 170 -19.74 -39.94 46.65
N ALA A 171 -19.49 -40.20 45.34
CA ALA A 171 -19.68 -39.36 44.16
C ALA A 171 -19.49 -40.13 42.81
N SER A 172 -20.16 -39.65 41.75
CA SER A 172 -19.85 -39.71 40.30
C SER A 172 -19.05 -40.89 39.67
N LYS A 173 -19.59 -41.56 38.62
CA LYS A 173 -19.26 -41.31 37.18
C LYS A 173 -19.85 -42.32 36.16
N TYR A 174 -20.21 -41.78 35.00
CA TYR A 174 -20.33 -42.34 33.63
C TYR A 174 -21.34 -43.46 33.23
N ALA A 175 -22.31 -43.00 32.42
CA ALA A 175 -22.73 -43.53 31.11
C ALA A 175 -23.48 -44.88 30.96
N THR A 176 -24.75 -44.83 30.52
CA THR A 176 -25.14 -45.03 29.10
C THR A 176 -26.67 -44.83 28.87
N SER A 177 -27.05 -44.67 27.59
CA SER A 177 -28.41 -44.77 26.99
C SER A 177 -29.34 -43.54 26.88
N ALA A 178 -29.93 -43.44 25.67
CA ALA A 178 -31.22 -42.86 25.23
C ALA A 178 -31.58 -41.37 25.48
N PRO A 179 -32.25 -40.70 24.49
CA PRO A 179 -32.65 -39.30 24.62
C PRO A 179 -33.96 -39.13 25.41
N ALA A 180 -33.93 -38.31 26.46
CA ALA A 180 -35.11 -37.93 27.24
C ALA A 180 -35.64 -36.54 26.86
N VAL A 181 -36.96 -36.41 26.90
CA VAL A 181 -37.76 -35.21 26.58
C VAL A 181 -37.29 -33.97 27.37
N ALA A 182 -37.20 -32.83 26.69
CA ALA A 182 -36.85 -31.55 27.31
C ALA A 182 -37.97 -31.05 28.25
N PRO A 183 -37.65 -30.52 29.45
CA PRO A 183 -38.66 -29.97 30.35
C PRO A 183 -39.21 -28.64 29.82
N GLN A 184 -40.53 -28.52 29.75
CA GLN A 184 -41.21 -27.25 29.43
C GLN A 184 -40.84 -26.20 30.50
N ARG A 185 -40.16 -25.13 30.08
CA ARG A 185 -40.10 -23.90 30.89
C ARG A 185 -41.47 -23.24 30.83
N GLN A 186 -42.09 -23.04 31.99
CA GLN A 186 -43.29 -22.21 32.09
C GLN A 186 -42.96 -20.78 31.65
N ALA A 187 -43.82 -20.19 30.81
CA ALA A 187 -43.68 -18.80 30.39
C ALA A 187 -43.92 -17.84 31.57
N PRO A 188 -43.26 -16.66 31.60
CA PRO A 188 -43.57 -15.63 32.60
C PRO A 188 -45.03 -15.16 32.47
N PRO A 189 -45.66 -14.66 33.56
CA PRO A 189 -47.01 -14.11 33.49
C PRO A 189 -47.12 -12.99 32.44
N PRO A 190 -48.25 -12.87 31.70
CA PRO A 190 -48.38 -11.93 30.58
C PRO A 190 -48.03 -10.47 30.91
N GLN A 191 -48.27 -10.03 32.15
CA GLN A 191 -47.94 -8.69 32.63
C GLN A 191 -46.43 -8.40 32.66
N GLN A 192 -45.58 -9.39 32.95
CA GLN A 192 -44.12 -9.20 32.94
C GLN A 192 -43.56 -9.13 31.50
N GLN A 193 -44.13 -9.91 30.57
CA GLN A 193 -43.76 -9.80 29.15
C GLN A 193 -44.20 -8.44 28.55
N GLN A 194 -45.40 -7.94 28.90
CA GLN A 194 -45.82 -6.60 28.48
C GLN A 194 -44.95 -5.48 29.06
N GLN A 195 -44.54 -5.57 30.34
CA GLN A 195 -43.60 -4.59 30.92
C GLN A 195 -42.21 -4.63 30.25
N GLN A 196 -41.68 -5.83 29.93
CA GLN A 196 -40.41 -5.93 29.19
C GLN A 196 -40.51 -5.39 27.77
N GLN A 197 -41.61 -5.66 27.05
CA GLN A 197 -41.84 -5.08 25.72
C GLN A 197 -41.99 -3.54 25.77
N GLN A 198 -42.69 -2.99 26.76
CA GLN A 198 -42.78 -1.54 26.94
C GLN A 198 -41.43 -0.89 27.29
N GLN A 199 -40.61 -1.53 28.13
CA GLN A 199 -39.25 -1.06 28.41
C GLN A 199 -38.34 -1.11 27.18
N GLN A 200 -38.42 -2.18 26.37
CA GLN A 200 -37.68 -2.28 25.11
C GLN A 200 -38.13 -1.22 24.10
N GLN A 201 -39.44 -0.96 23.97
CA GLN A 201 -39.95 0.11 23.10
C GLN A 201 -39.52 1.50 23.58
N GLN A 202 -39.50 1.77 24.88
CA GLN A 202 -38.98 3.03 25.43
C GLN A 202 -37.48 3.19 25.20
N GLN A 203 -36.67 2.14 25.35
CA GLN A 203 -35.24 2.17 25.02
C GLN A 203 -34.99 2.40 23.53
N GLN A 204 -35.76 1.76 22.64
CA GLN A 204 -35.67 2.00 21.20
C GLN A 204 -36.06 3.44 20.82
N GLN A 205 -37.11 4.00 21.42
CA GLN A 205 -37.49 5.40 21.20
C GLN A 205 -36.42 6.38 21.71
N GLN A 206 -35.80 6.12 22.86
CA GLN A 206 -34.68 6.94 23.36
C GLN A 206 -33.45 6.85 22.45
N GLN A 207 -33.11 5.67 21.92
CA GLN A 207 -32.02 5.52 20.95
C GLN A 207 -32.31 6.24 19.62
N GLN A 208 -33.54 6.17 19.12
CA GLN A 208 -33.94 6.92 17.91
C GLN A 208 -33.86 8.44 18.13
N GLN A 209 -34.30 8.95 19.29
CA GLN A 209 -34.16 10.37 19.63
C GLN A 209 -32.69 10.81 19.74
N GLN A 210 -31.82 10.00 20.34
CA GLN A 210 -30.38 10.30 20.37
C GLN A 210 -29.75 10.29 18.97
N GLN A 211 -30.11 9.36 18.10
CA GLN A 211 -29.65 9.34 16.70
C GLN A 211 -30.14 10.56 15.92
N GLN A 212 -31.40 10.99 16.08
CA GLN A 212 -31.90 12.21 15.45
C GLN A 212 -31.19 13.47 15.96
N GLN A 213 -30.90 13.56 17.26
CA GLN A 213 -30.10 14.68 17.80
C GLN A 213 -28.66 14.69 17.27
N GLN A 214 -28.01 13.52 17.14
CA GLN A 214 -26.69 13.44 16.52
C GLN A 214 -26.70 13.82 15.03
N GLN A 215 -27.72 13.40 14.27
CA GLN A 215 -27.87 13.83 12.87
C GLN A 215 -28.11 15.33 12.74
N GLN A 216 -28.91 15.94 13.62
CA GLN A 216 -29.10 17.40 13.63
C GLN A 216 -27.81 18.14 14.00
N GLN A 217 -27.02 17.64 14.96
CA GLN A 217 -25.71 18.23 15.29
C GLN A 217 -24.72 18.09 14.13
N GLN A 218 -24.70 16.95 13.43
CA GLN A 218 -23.88 16.77 12.23
C GLN A 218 -24.31 17.68 11.08
N GLN A 219 -25.62 17.85 10.85
CA GLN A 219 -26.12 18.81 9.85
C GLN A 219 -25.76 20.25 10.20
N GLN A 220 -25.85 20.65 11.48
CA GLN A 220 -25.43 21.98 11.92
C GLN A 220 -23.92 22.19 11.76
N GLN A 221 -23.08 21.20 12.13
CA GLN A 221 -21.64 21.26 11.85
C GLN A 221 -21.35 21.33 10.35
N TYR A 222 -22.08 20.58 9.52
CA TYR A 222 -21.89 20.59 8.06
C TYR A 222 -22.30 21.93 7.44
N GLN A 223 -23.41 22.53 7.87
CA GLN A 223 -23.82 23.88 7.46
C GLN A 223 -22.81 24.94 7.91
N GLN A 224 -22.29 24.83 9.13
CA GLN A 224 -21.24 25.72 9.63
C GLN A 224 -19.94 25.57 8.80
N TYR A 225 -19.57 24.34 8.43
CA TYR A 225 -18.40 24.05 7.59
C TYR A 225 -18.55 24.60 6.16
N GLN A 226 -19.73 24.47 5.56
CA GLN A 226 -20.07 25.08 4.26
C GLN A 226 -19.96 26.61 4.30
N GLN A 227 -20.31 27.25 5.43
CA GLN A 227 -20.20 28.69 5.61
C GLN A 227 -18.75 29.21 5.66
N TYR A 228 -17.78 28.34 6.00
CA TYR A 228 -16.34 28.66 5.99
C TYR A 228 -15.64 28.40 4.64
N GLN A 229 -16.30 27.78 3.65
CA GLN A 229 -15.68 27.43 2.36
C GLN A 229 -16.11 28.31 1.16
N GLN A 230 -16.97 29.30 1.35
CA GLN A 230 -17.23 30.27 0.27
C GLN A 230 -16.10 31.31 0.15
N PRO A 231 -15.51 31.51 -1.04
CA PRO A 231 -14.53 32.57 -1.25
C PRO A 231 -15.22 33.94 -1.20
N THR A 232 -14.67 34.86 -0.40
CA THR A 232 -15.15 36.24 -0.35
C THR A 232 -14.85 36.96 -1.67
N VAL A 233 -15.86 37.07 -2.53
CA VAL A 233 -15.82 37.95 -3.70
C VAL A 233 -15.81 39.41 -3.21
N ALA A 234 -14.75 40.15 -3.53
CA ALA A 234 -14.69 41.57 -3.24
C ALA A 234 -15.75 42.32 -4.07
N PRO A 235 -16.61 43.17 -3.47
CA PRO A 235 -17.60 43.92 -4.23
C PRO A 235 -16.90 44.97 -5.12
N ALA A 236 -17.33 45.06 -6.37
CA ALA A 236 -16.83 46.03 -7.33
C ALA A 236 -17.13 47.47 -6.87
N ALA A 237 -16.16 48.36 -7.04
CA ALA A 237 -16.32 49.78 -6.69
C ALA A 237 -17.32 50.48 -7.63
N PRO A 238 -18.31 51.22 -7.12
CA PRO A 238 -19.20 52.03 -7.95
C PRO A 238 -18.49 53.29 -8.45
N ALA A 239 -18.71 53.65 -9.71
CA ALA A 239 -18.17 54.87 -10.30
C ALA A 239 -18.77 56.13 -9.64
N ALA A 240 -17.91 57.04 -9.19
CA ALA A 240 -18.32 58.29 -8.55
C ALA A 240 -18.59 59.40 -9.59
N PRO A 241 -19.72 60.14 -9.49
CA PRO A 241 -19.88 61.42 -10.18
C PRO A 241 -19.18 62.54 -9.40
N ALA A 242 -18.67 63.53 -10.13
CA ALA A 242 -17.86 64.61 -9.57
C ALA A 242 -18.66 65.63 -8.72
N ARG A 243 -18.05 66.11 -7.62
CA ARG A 243 -18.03 67.54 -7.22
C ARG A 243 -16.96 67.83 -6.15
N GLN A 244 -16.71 69.11 -5.92
CA GLN A 244 -15.43 69.67 -5.44
C GLN A 244 -15.25 69.72 -3.91
N SER A 245 -13.96 69.78 -3.53
CA SER A 245 -13.37 70.43 -2.33
C SER A 245 -13.84 70.04 -0.91
N GLU A 246 -12.96 69.30 -0.21
CA GLU A 246 -12.21 69.67 1.03
C GLU A 246 -12.75 70.73 2.04
N PRO A 247 -12.32 70.74 3.33
CA PRO A 247 -11.16 70.02 3.93
C PRO A 247 -11.32 69.39 5.35
N ALA A 248 -10.24 68.69 5.76
CA ALA A 248 -9.65 68.59 7.11
C ALA A 248 -10.35 67.84 8.30
N LYS A 249 -9.77 66.67 8.66
CA LYS A 249 -8.92 66.39 9.86
C LYS A 249 -9.38 66.83 11.30
N PRO A 250 -8.83 66.23 12.40
CA PRO A 250 -8.27 64.87 12.62
C PRO A 250 -8.40 64.28 14.08
N ILE A 251 -7.72 63.14 14.38
CA ILE A 251 -7.18 62.71 15.72
C ILE A 251 -8.24 62.29 16.79
N ALA A 252 -8.09 61.31 17.72
CA ALA A 252 -6.98 60.45 18.17
C ALA A 252 -7.44 59.04 18.63
N SER A 253 -6.44 58.19 18.92
CA SER A 253 -6.38 56.97 19.73
C SER A 253 -7.07 57.03 21.13
N THR A 254 -7.23 56.00 21.98
CA THR A 254 -6.23 55.06 22.55
C THR A 254 -6.85 54.13 23.64
N LEU A 255 -6.25 52.94 23.87
CA LEU A 255 -6.09 52.19 25.15
C LEU A 255 -7.24 51.43 25.87
N LEU A 256 -6.94 50.13 26.12
CA LEU A 256 -7.02 49.32 27.38
C LEU A 256 -8.30 49.19 28.22
N GLY A 257 -8.54 47.97 28.72
CA GLY A 257 -9.35 47.73 29.93
C GLY A 257 -9.64 46.26 30.25
N SER A 258 -8.94 45.70 31.24
CA SER A 258 -9.18 44.37 31.82
C SER A 258 -10.43 44.32 32.73
N GLY A 259 -11.00 43.13 32.95
CA GLY A 259 -12.01 42.93 34.00
C GLY A 259 -12.63 41.53 33.99
N ALA A 260 -12.89 40.96 35.18
CA ALA A 260 -13.39 39.58 35.35
C ALA A 260 -14.71 39.54 36.15
N SER A 261 -15.29 38.33 36.23
CA SER A 261 -16.11 37.80 37.36
C SER A 261 -17.65 37.92 37.37
N LYS A 262 -18.29 36.73 37.40
CA LYS A 262 -19.49 36.29 38.18
C LYS A 262 -20.94 36.70 37.79
N TYR A 263 -21.81 35.67 37.88
CA TYR A 263 -23.28 35.69 38.15
C TYR A 263 -24.18 36.49 37.15
N ALA A 264 -25.48 36.26 36.98
CA ALA A 264 -26.37 35.09 37.16
C ALA A 264 -27.68 35.32 36.33
N THR A 265 -28.45 34.26 36.12
CA THR A 265 -29.90 34.21 35.77
C THR A 265 -30.71 35.51 35.55
N SER A 266 -31.37 35.64 34.39
CA SER A 266 -32.82 35.98 34.29
C SER A 266 -33.30 36.03 32.83
N ALA A 267 -34.61 35.83 32.62
CA ALA A 267 -35.28 35.91 31.30
C ALA A 267 -35.56 37.37 30.88
N PRO A 268 -36.00 37.60 29.63
CA PRO A 268 -37.26 38.33 29.51
C PRO A 268 -38.21 37.87 28.38
N THR A 269 -39.44 38.35 28.50
CA THR A 269 -40.61 38.19 27.63
C THR A 269 -40.61 39.11 26.40
N GLN A 270 -41.56 38.82 25.50
CA GLN A 270 -42.19 39.71 24.49
C GLN A 270 -42.39 41.17 25.00
N GLN A 271 -42.49 42.24 24.19
CA GLN A 271 -42.84 42.42 22.76
C GLN A 271 -42.56 43.90 22.37
N GLN A 272 -42.35 44.28 21.09
CA GLN A 272 -42.89 45.52 20.46
C GLN A 272 -42.59 45.66 18.94
N TYR A 273 -43.63 46.02 18.17
CA TYR A 273 -43.73 46.61 16.79
C TYR A 273 -42.85 46.06 15.62
N GLN A 274 -43.39 45.58 14.48
CA GLN A 274 -44.19 46.24 13.40
C GLN A 274 -43.41 47.40 12.71
N GLN A 275 -43.36 47.58 11.38
CA GLN A 275 -44.19 47.19 10.22
C GLN A 275 -43.28 46.70 9.05
N TYR A 276 -43.66 45.84 8.10
CA TYR A 276 -44.56 46.14 6.96
C TYR A 276 -45.24 44.90 6.33
N ARG A 277 -46.38 45.17 5.66
CA ARG A 277 -47.27 44.31 4.84
C ARG A 277 -46.77 44.19 3.37
N GLN A 278 -47.21 43.32 2.44
CA GLN A 278 -48.13 42.14 2.33
C GLN A 278 -47.87 41.45 0.94
N PRO A 279 -48.28 40.19 0.71
CA PRO A 279 -48.35 39.57 -0.63
C PRO A 279 -49.76 39.65 -1.28
N PRO A 280 -49.91 39.59 -2.62
CA PRO A 280 -51.22 39.53 -3.30
C PRO A 280 -51.88 38.13 -3.33
N GLN A 281 -53.16 38.10 -3.71
CA GLN A 281 -54.10 36.98 -3.61
C GLN A 281 -54.46 36.37 -4.97
N GLN A 282 -54.86 35.09 -5.02
CA GLN A 282 -56.22 34.65 -5.45
C GLN A 282 -56.40 33.12 -5.24
N TYR A 283 -57.24 32.71 -4.29
CA TYR A 283 -58.67 32.27 -4.43
C TYR A 283 -58.82 30.82 -4.95
N GLN A 284 -59.04 29.85 -4.05
CA GLN A 284 -60.35 29.34 -3.56
C GLN A 284 -61.02 28.32 -4.50
N GLN A 285 -61.21 27.08 -4.03
CA GLN A 285 -62.53 26.48 -3.73
C GLN A 285 -62.40 25.03 -3.19
N TYR A 286 -63.47 24.56 -2.52
CA TYR A 286 -63.75 23.18 -2.06
C TYR A 286 -62.88 22.52 -0.96
N GLN A 287 -63.29 22.79 0.28
CA GLN A 287 -63.71 21.71 1.18
C GLN A 287 -65.08 22.06 1.77
N GLN A 288 -66.02 21.11 1.80
CA GLN A 288 -66.89 20.79 2.95
C GLN A 288 -67.92 19.69 2.63
N HIS A 289 -68.49 19.13 3.70
CA HIS A 289 -69.44 18.01 3.81
C HIS A 289 -68.84 16.58 3.71
N VAL A 290 -69.18 15.56 4.53
CA VAL A 290 -69.62 15.36 5.95
C VAL A 290 -70.34 13.99 6.02
N GLN A 291 -70.09 13.20 7.08
CA GLN A 291 -70.83 12.00 7.56
C GLN A 291 -70.66 10.61 6.87
N GLN A 292 -70.82 9.57 7.69
CA GLN A 292 -70.80 8.10 7.42
C GLN A 292 -72.27 7.57 7.32
N PRO A 293 -72.59 6.25 7.20
CA PRO A 293 -71.84 5.03 6.83
C PRO A 293 -72.54 4.12 5.74
N ALA A 294 -72.00 2.90 5.50
CA ALA A 294 -72.69 1.63 5.14
C ALA A 294 -72.55 0.97 3.72
N GLN A 295 -72.19 -0.34 3.75
CA GLN A 295 -72.59 -1.50 2.91
C GLN A 295 -72.26 -1.64 1.39
N GLN A 296 -71.35 -2.60 1.09
CA GLN A 296 -71.26 -3.61 -0.02
C GLN A 296 -71.69 -3.31 -1.48
N PRO A 297 -71.18 -4.04 -2.49
CA PRO A 297 -69.76 -4.29 -2.85
C PRO A 297 -69.47 -3.87 -4.31
N ALA A 298 -68.25 -3.42 -4.62
CA ALA A 298 -67.86 -3.01 -5.99
C ALA A 298 -66.53 -3.62 -6.44
N GLN A 299 -66.45 -3.96 -7.73
CA GLN A 299 -65.29 -4.57 -8.39
C GLN A 299 -64.08 -3.62 -8.46
N SER A 300 -62.86 -4.16 -8.58
CA SER A 300 -61.63 -3.36 -8.40
C SER A 300 -61.33 -2.43 -9.60
N PRO A 301 -60.76 -1.23 -9.37
CA PRO A 301 -60.45 -0.26 -10.44
C PRO A 301 -59.47 -0.77 -11.52
N VAL A 302 -58.67 -1.79 -11.19
CA VAL A 302 -57.61 -2.34 -12.04
C VAL A 302 -58.16 -2.96 -13.32
N GLN A 303 -59.32 -3.63 -13.24
CA GLN A 303 -59.93 -4.28 -14.41
C GLN A 303 -60.50 -3.27 -15.43
N GLN A 304 -60.92 -2.08 -14.98
CA GLN A 304 -61.39 -1.02 -15.88
C GLN A 304 -60.23 -0.30 -16.60
N GLN A 305 -59.10 -0.08 -15.94
CA GLN A 305 -57.92 0.51 -16.61
C GLN A 305 -57.33 -0.43 -17.67
N GLN A 306 -57.22 -1.73 -17.40
CA GLN A 306 -56.72 -2.70 -18.38
C GLN A 306 -57.63 -2.83 -19.62
N GLN A 307 -58.95 -2.71 -19.47
CA GLN A 307 -59.89 -2.73 -20.60
C GLN A 307 -60.01 -1.40 -21.38
N GLN A 308 -59.48 -0.30 -20.85
CA GLN A 308 -59.40 0.98 -21.58
C GLN A 308 -58.10 1.11 -22.40
N GLN A 309 -57.00 0.47 -21.98
CA GLN A 309 -55.73 0.49 -22.74
C GLN A 309 -55.74 -0.41 -24.01
N GLN A 310 -56.73 -1.29 -24.16
CA GLN A 310 -56.79 -2.26 -25.28
C GLN A 310 -57.76 -1.88 -26.42
N ARG A 311 -58.16 -0.60 -26.56
CA ARG A 311 -59.04 -0.17 -27.65
C ARG A 311 -58.53 1.04 -28.46
N GLN A 312 -58.03 0.70 -29.66
CA GLN A 312 -57.75 1.51 -30.86
C GLN A 312 -56.47 2.39 -30.90
N PRO A 313 -55.86 2.55 -32.09
CA PRO A 313 -55.78 1.58 -33.18
C PRO A 313 -54.37 1.38 -33.75
N SER A 314 -54.16 0.20 -34.33
CA SER A 314 -53.01 -0.12 -35.18
C SER A 314 -53.16 0.50 -36.57
N GLU A 315 -52.81 1.79 -36.71
CA GLU A 315 -52.45 2.44 -37.98
C GLU A 315 -52.07 3.90 -37.71
N VAL A 316 -50.78 4.23 -37.84
CA VAL A 316 -50.15 5.52 -38.21
C VAL A 316 -48.67 5.40 -37.82
N THR A 317 -47.84 4.97 -38.77
CA THR A 317 -46.39 5.12 -38.68
C THR A 317 -46.00 6.54 -39.09
N HIS A 318 -46.36 7.53 -38.26
CA HIS A 318 -45.58 8.76 -38.26
C HIS A 318 -44.27 8.46 -37.53
N ARG A 319 -43.17 8.42 -38.28
CA ARG A 319 -41.87 8.82 -37.73
C ARG A 319 -42.10 10.18 -37.08
N PHE A 320 -42.08 10.23 -35.76
CA PHE A 320 -41.66 11.45 -35.10
C PHE A 320 -40.19 11.60 -35.44
N ASP A 321 -39.91 12.42 -36.46
CA ASP A 321 -38.58 13.01 -36.59
C ASP A 321 -38.32 13.71 -35.26
N LEU A 322 -37.38 13.17 -34.48
CA LEU A 322 -36.86 13.82 -33.30
C LEU A 322 -36.49 15.26 -33.73
N PRO A 323 -36.99 16.30 -33.05
CA PRO A 323 -36.62 17.66 -33.41
C PRO A 323 -35.10 17.73 -33.34
N CYS A 324 -34.46 18.09 -34.46
CA CYS A 324 -33.01 18.09 -34.59
C CYS A 324 -32.41 18.97 -33.49
N LEU A 325 -31.98 18.35 -32.39
CA LEU A 325 -31.38 18.99 -31.24
C LEU A 325 -29.96 19.42 -31.64
N ASN A 326 -29.92 20.52 -32.39
CA ASN A 326 -28.72 21.14 -32.91
C ASN A 326 -27.97 21.81 -31.76
N PHE A 327 -27.30 21.02 -30.94
CA PHE A 327 -26.38 21.53 -29.95
C PHE A 327 -25.17 22.15 -30.66
N ASN A 328 -24.84 23.37 -30.29
CA ASN A 328 -23.59 23.99 -30.68
C ASN A 328 -22.49 23.46 -29.73
N ILE A 329 -21.48 22.78 -30.29
CA ILE A 329 -20.27 22.34 -29.60
C ILE A 329 -19.20 23.40 -29.81
N GLU A 330 -18.44 23.73 -28.76
CA GLU A 330 -17.20 24.49 -28.92
C GLU A 330 -16.02 23.54 -29.17
N MET A 331 -15.46 23.62 -30.38
CA MET A 331 -14.21 22.95 -30.74
C MET A 331 -13.01 23.75 -30.22
N ALA A 332 -11.88 23.06 -30.05
CA ALA A 332 -10.60 23.72 -29.79
C ALA A 332 -10.35 24.84 -30.81
N HIS A 333 -9.79 25.96 -30.35
CA HIS A 333 -9.61 27.22 -31.10
C HIS A 333 -10.89 28.08 -31.30
N GLY A 334 -11.98 27.79 -30.58
CA GLY A 334 -13.15 28.67 -30.51
C GLY A 334 -14.07 28.61 -31.74
N ILE A 335 -14.00 27.51 -32.50
CA ILE A 335 -14.89 27.27 -33.64
C ILE A 335 -16.14 26.58 -33.13
N THR A 336 -17.31 27.17 -33.38
CA THR A 336 -18.60 26.56 -33.05
C THR A 336 -19.02 25.59 -34.15
N ALA A 337 -19.12 24.30 -33.83
CA ALA A 337 -19.64 23.27 -34.72
C ALA A 337 -21.05 22.84 -34.28
N LYS A 338 -21.88 22.37 -35.22
CA LYS A 338 -23.17 21.76 -34.86
C LYS A 338 -22.97 20.27 -34.60
N LEU A 339 -23.36 19.81 -33.41
CA LEU A 339 -23.64 18.40 -33.19
C LEU A 339 -24.82 18.03 -34.11
N SER A 340 -24.50 17.27 -35.14
CA SER A 340 -25.49 16.65 -36.03
C SER A 340 -25.17 15.16 -36.07
N VAL A 341 -26.15 14.34 -36.44
CA VAL A 341 -25.99 12.87 -36.65
C VAL A 341 -25.09 12.55 -37.87
N TYR A 342 -24.26 13.51 -38.28
CA TYR A 342 -23.42 13.53 -39.46
C TYR A 342 -22.04 14.19 -39.22
N SER A 343 -21.77 14.78 -38.04
CA SER A 343 -20.42 15.25 -37.64
C SER A 343 -19.53 14.12 -37.13
N ASP A 344 -18.21 14.29 -37.06
CA ASP A 344 -17.28 13.23 -36.58
C ASP A 344 -17.24 13.10 -35.05
N ASP A 345 -17.88 14.03 -34.34
CA ASP A 345 -18.13 14.01 -32.89
C ASP A 345 -19.45 13.31 -32.51
N ASP A 346 -20.12 12.65 -33.46
CA ASP A 346 -21.28 11.79 -33.18
C ASP A 346 -20.83 10.59 -32.31
N PRO A 347 -21.44 10.36 -31.12
CA PRO A 347 -21.08 9.22 -30.27
C PRO A 347 -21.10 7.86 -30.98
N VAL A 348 -21.97 7.65 -31.97
CA VAL A 348 -22.01 6.41 -32.76
C VAL A 348 -20.75 6.29 -33.62
N LYS A 349 -20.35 7.35 -34.32
CA LYS A 349 -19.12 7.35 -35.13
C LYS A 349 -17.85 7.26 -34.29
N VAL A 350 -17.86 7.83 -33.08
CA VAL A 350 -16.77 7.67 -32.10
C VAL A 350 -16.61 6.19 -31.74
N VAL A 351 -17.71 5.46 -31.53
CA VAL A 351 -17.68 4.00 -31.34
C VAL A 351 -17.18 3.30 -32.61
N ASP A 352 -17.74 3.58 -33.79
CA ASP A 352 -17.34 2.95 -35.06
C ASP A 352 -15.84 3.13 -35.38
N ARG A 353 -15.24 4.26 -34.99
CA ARG A 353 -13.78 4.48 -35.06
C ARG A 353 -13.03 3.52 -34.13
N PHE A 354 -13.46 3.38 -32.88
CA PHE A 354 -12.83 2.46 -31.92
C PHE A 354 -13.08 0.98 -32.22
N GLU A 355 -14.15 0.63 -32.95
CA GLU A 355 -14.33 -0.70 -33.54
C GLU A 355 -13.29 -0.97 -34.61
N ARG A 356 -13.20 -0.08 -35.60
CA ARG A 356 -12.27 -0.20 -36.74
C ARG A 356 -10.80 -0.24 -36.33
N ASP A 357 -10.39 0.68 -35.46
CA ASP A 357 -8.98 0.94 -35.19
C ASP A 357 -8.44 0.07 -34.04
N HIS A 358 -9.33 -0.47 -33.19
CA HIS A 358 -8.94 -1.20 -31.97
C HIS A 358 -9.77 -2.45 -31.66
N ASN A 359 -10.48 -3.01 -32.65
CA ASN A 359 -11.17 -4.31 -32.55
C ASN A 359 -12.16 -4.40 -31.37
N LEU A 360 -12.96 -3.36 -31.16
CA LEU A 360 -14.19 -3.43 -30.36
C LEU A 360 -15.31 -4.00 -31.27
N ILE A 361 -16.22 -4.82 -30.72
CA ILE A 361 -17.39 -5.30 -31.46
C ILE A 361 -18.61 -5.02 -30.59
N MET A 362 -19.41 -4.03 -30.97
CA MET A 362 -20.66 -3.69 -30.31
C MET A 362 -21.82 -3.85 -31.28
N SER A 363 -22.93 -4.40 -30.81
CA SER A 363 -24.18 -4.43 -31.58
C SER A 363 -24.71 -3.01 -31.79
N ASP A 364 -25.40 -2.77 -32.91
CA ASP A 364 -25.99 -1.47 -33.23
C ASP A 364 -26.96 -0.98 -32.13
N GLU A 365 -27.63 -1.90 -31.43
CA GLU A 365 -28.47 -1.58 -30.27
C GLU A 365 -27.64 -1.05 -29.09
N GLN A 366 -26.48 -1.66 -28.78
CA GLN A 366 -25.57 -1.16 -27.75
C GLN A 366 -24.99 0.22 -28.12
N LYS A 367 -24.72 0.47 -29.41
CA LYS A 367 -24.28 1.79 -29.91
C LYS A 367 -25.36 2.85 -29.74
N SER A 368 -26.59 2.59 -30.18
CA SER A 368 -27.71 3.53 -30.04
C SER A 368 -27.98 3.86 -28.57
N ARG A 369 -28.13 2.84 -27.71
CA ARG A 369 -28.37 3.02 -26.26
C ARG A 369 -27.26 3.82 -25.56
N PHE A 370 -26.03 3.77 -26.06
CA PHE A 370 -24.92 4.59 -25.57
C PHE A 370 -25.04 6.04 -26.05
N ALA A 371 -25.24 6.25 -27.35
CA ALA A 371 -25.40 7.58 -27.93
C ALA A 371 -26.59 8.34 -27.31
N ASP A 372 -27.74 7.70 -27.15
CA ASP A 372 -28.93 8.28 -26.53
C ASP A 372 -28.65 8.77 -25.09
N LYS A 373 -27.92 7.96 -24.31
CA LYS A 373 -27.51 8.34 -22.94
C LYS A 373 -26.53 9.51 -22.92
N VAL A 374 -25.52 9.51 -23.79
CA VAL A 374 -24.56 10.63 -23.88
C VAL A 374 -25.28 11.91 -24.28
N ILE A 375 -26.12 11.87 -25.33
CA ILE A 375 -26.89 13.02 -25.81
C ILE A 375 -27.83 13.56 -24.71
N SER A 376 -28.43 12.69 -23.88
CA SER A 376 -29.28 13.12 -22.77
C SER A 376 -28.57 13.94 -21.69
N GLY A 377 -27.24 13.84 -21.59
CA GLY A 377 -26.41 14.61 -20.66
C GLY A 377 -25.77 15.87 -21.27
N VAL A 378 -25.98 16.14 -22.55
CA VAL A 378 -25.36 17.27 -23.26
C VAL A 378 -26.16 18.57 -23.07
N TYR A 379 -25.45 19.68 -22.86
CA TYR A 379 -26.01 21.04 -22.85
C TYR A 379 -25.43 21.89 -23.99
N GLN A 380 -26.11 22.99 -24.32
CA GLN A 380 -25.69 23.90 -25.38
C GLN A 380 -24.43 24.69 -24.98
N GLY A 381 -23.40 24.69 -25.81
CA GLY A 381 -22.10 25.28 -25.49
C GLY A 381 -21.13 24.34 -24.76
N VAL A 382 -21.42 23.04 -24.70
CA VAL A 382 -20.46 22.04 -24.22
C VAL A 382 -19.19 22.04 -25.08
N THR A 383 -18.02 21.93 -24.46
CA THR A 383 -16.76 21.77 -25.19
C THR A 383 -16.56 20.32 -25.63
N THR A 384 -15.80 20.12 -26.71
CA THR A 384 -15.39 18.77 -27.16
C THR A 384 -14.71 17.92 -26.06
N ILE A 385 -13.96 18.54 -25.15
CA ILE A 385 -13.28 17.86 -24.02
C ILE A 385 -14.29 17.40 -22.97
N GLU A 386 -15.28 18.24 -22.62
CA GLU A 386 -16.36 17.90 -21.70
C GLU A 386 -17.25 16.78 -22.28
N LEU A 387 -17.52 16.81 -23.58
CA LEU A 387 -18.26 15.76 -24.28
C LEU A 387 -17.52 14.41 -24.24
N ASP A 388 -16.22 14.38 -24.56
CA ASP A 388 -15.41 13.15 -24.48
C ASP A 388 -15.35 12.61 -23.03
N ASN A 389 -15.24 13.48 -22.02
CA ASN A 389 -15.26 13.07 -20.61
C ASN A 389 -16.63 12.47 -20.20
N LEU A 390 -17.73 13.14 -20.55
CA LEU A 390 -19.09 12.66 -20.31
C LEU A 390 -19.34 11.31 -21.01
N ALA A 391 -18.86 11.14 -22.24
CA ALA A 391 -18.95 9.90 -23.00
C ALA A 391 -18.16 8.76 -22.34
N ALA A 392 -16.93 9.04 -21.86
CA ALA A 392 -16.13 8.06 -21.14
C ALA A 392 -16.76 7.64 -19.80
N GLU A 393 -17.32 8.58 -19.04
CA GLU A 393 -18.00 8.32 -17.77
C GLU A 393 -19.33 7.56 -17.98
N THR A 394 -20.09 7.90 -19.01
CA THR A 394 -21.32 7.19 -19.40
C THR A 394 -21.02 5.74 -19.79
N ALA A 395 -19.97 5.51 -20.59
CA ALA A 395 -19.49 4.17 -20.92
C ALA A 395 -19.05 3.42 -19.65
N ALA A 396 -18.30 4.05 -18.75
CA ALA A 396 -17.86 3.41 -17.50
C ALA A 396 -19.05 2.95 -16.64
N TYR A 397 -20.15 3.71 -16.60
CA TYR A 397 -21.38 3.33 -15.89
C TYR A 397 -22.09 2.13 -16.56
N MET A 398 -22.05 2.04 -17.90
CA MET A 398 -22.63 0.95 -18.69
C MET A 398 -21.82 -0.36 -18.64
N THR A 399 -20.65 -0.39 -17.98
CA THR A 399 -19.87 -1.62 -17.70
C THR A 399 -20.72 -2.74 -17.07
N THR A 400 -21.73 -2.39 -16.25
CA THR A 400 -22.63 -3.39 -15.66
C THR A 400 -23.56 -4.08 -16.66
N ASN A 401 -23.75 -3.51 -17.86
CA ASN A 401 -24.54 -4.11 -18.93
C ASN A 401 -23.68 -5.01 -19.83
N HIS A 402 -22.45 -4.61 -20.18
CA HIS A 402 -21.52 -5.40 -20.99
C HIS A 402 -20.05 -5.03 -20.68
N PRO A 403 -19.11 -5.99 -20.62
CA PRO A 403 -17.71 -5.70 -20.28
C PRO A 403 -17.03 -4.74 -21.27
N ASP A 404 -17.40 -4.76 -22.55
CA ASP A 404 -16.78 -3.91 -23.58
C ASP A 404 -16.99 -2.41 -23.35
N TYR A 405 -18.01 -2.01 -22.60
CA TYR A 405 -18.18 -0.61 -22.21
C TYR A 405 -17.02 -0.10 -21.33
N ALA A 406 -16.35 -0.97 -20.56
CA ALA A 406 -15.14 -0.60 -19.82
C ALA A 406 -13.93 -0.35 -20.74
N LEU A 407 -13.85 -1.06 -21.86
CA LEU A 407 -12.83 -0.83 -22.90
C LEU A 407 -13.12 0.46 -23.66
N LEU A 408 -14.39 0.69 -24.04
CA LEU A 408 -14.83 1.92 -24.69
C LEU A 408 -14.54 3.15 -23.80
N ALA A 409 -14.91 3.10 -22.52
CA ALA A 409 -14.65 4.16 -21.54
C ALA A 409 -13.16 4.54 -21.46
N ALA A 410 -12.29 3.53 -21.40
CA ALA A 410 -10.85 3.74 -21.38
C ALA A 410 -10.35 4.37 -22.68
N ARG A 411 -10.81 3.86 -23.84
CA ARG A 411 -10.39 4.34 -25.17
C ARG A 411 -10.80 5.78 -25.43
N ILE A 412 -12.01 6.19 -25.07
CA ILE A 412 -12.47 7.58 -25.16
C ILE A 412 -11.57 8.48 -24.28
N ALA A 413 -11.39 8.12 -23.00
CA ALA A 413 -10.59 8.93 -22.07
C ALA A 413 -9.11 9.08 -22.51
N ILE A 414 -8.52 8.02 -23.07
CA ILE A 414 -7.14 8.03 -23.56
C ILE A 414 -7.03 8.78 -24.88
N SER A 415 -8.01 8.65 -25.78
CA SER A 415 -8.06 9.45 -27.01
C SER A 415 -8.20 10.94 -26.70
N ASN A 416 -8.96 11.32 -25.68
CA ASN A 416 -9.07 12.69 -25.21
C ASN A 416 -7.71 13.20 -24.69
N LEU A 417 -7.02 12.41 -23.85
CA LEU A 417 -5.65 12.73 -23.42
C LEU A 417 -4.68 12.88 -24.60
N HIS A 418 -4.81 12.06 -25.64
CA HIS A 418 -3.97 12.14 -26.85
C HIS A 418 -4.25 13.39 -27.69
N LYS A 419 -5.45 13.98 -27.62
CA LYS A 419 -5.75 15.31 -28.21
C LYS A 419 -5.09 16.43 -27.40
N GLU A 420 -5.15 16.35 -26.07
CA GLU A 420 -4.67 17.39 -25.15
C GLU A 420 -3.15 17.38 -24.86
N THR A 421 -2.40 16.36 -25.32
CA THR A 421 -0.95 16.21 -25.05
C THR A 421 -0.11 16.16 -26.31
N LYS A 422 1.08 16.79 -26.27
CA LYS A 422 2.11 16.64 -27.32
C LYS A 422 2.42 15.16 -27.54
N LYS A 423 2.66 14.77 -28.80
CA LYS A 423 2.98 13.39 -29.15
C LYS A 423 4.43 13.03 -28.81
N MET A 424 5.41 13.85 -29.22
CA MET A 424 6.84 13.51 -29.09
C MET A 424 7.29 13.54 -27.62
N PHE A 425 7.97 12.48 -27.17
CA PHE A 425 8.45 12.36 -25.79
C PHE A 425 9.51 13.40 -25.44
N SER A 426 10.51 13.63 -26.31
CA SER A 426 11.55 14.63 -26.05
C SER A 426 10.99 16.05 -25.90
N GLN A 427 9.92 16.40 -26.63
CA GLN A 427 9.25 17.70 -26.51
C GLN A 427 8.48 17.87 -25.19
N VAL A 428 7.85 16.80 -24.68
CA VAL A 428 7.20 16.81 -23.36
C VAL A 428 8.25 16.93 -22.24
N VAL A 429 9.39 16.25 -22.41
CA VAL A 429 10.52 16.32 -21.48
C VAL A 429 11.14 17.71 -21.47
N ASP A 430 11.25 18.38 -22.62
CA ASP A 430 11.70 19.77 -22.73
C ASP A 430 10.75 20.75 -22.04
N ASP A 431 9.42 20.63 -22.23
CA ASP A 431 8.43 21.45 -21.49
C ASP A 431 8.52 21.26 -19.97
N LEU A 432 8.73 20.01 -19.52
CA LEU A 432 8.84 19.67 -18.09
C LEU A 432 10.18 20.11 -17.48
N TYR A 433 11.24 20.17 -18.29
CA TYR A 433 12.55 20.65 -17.88
C TYR A 433 12.61 22.19 -17.86
N THR A 434 12.08 22.86 -18.88
CA THR A 434 12.09 24.32 -19.01
C THR A 434 11.01 25.03 -18.17
N TYR A 435 10.16 24.27 -17.44
CA TYR A 435 9.06 24.80 -16.64
C TYR A 435 9.47 25.94 -15.68
N ILE A 436 8.76 27.06 -15.78
CA ILE A 436 8.82 28.22 -14.88
C ILE A 436 7.51 28.27 -14.09
N ASP A 437 7.58 28.39 -12.77
CA ASP A 437 6.38 28.57 -11.94
C ASP A 437 5.73 29.93 -12.21
N PRO A 438 4.49 29.99 -12.74
CA PRO A 438 3.84 31.24 -13.13
C PRO A 438 3.54 32.18 -11.95
N LYS A 439 3.68 31.70 -10.70
CA LYS A 439 3.48 32.54 -9.49
C LYS A 439 4.77 33.13 -8.92
N THR A 440 5.93 32.53 -9.20
CA THR A 440 7.21 32.98 -8.63
C THR A 440 8.25 33.38 -9.68
N ASP A 441 7.98 33.14 -10.97
CA ASP A 441 8.87 33.36 -12.11
C ASP A 441 10.22 32.64 -11.96
N LYS A 442 10.21 31.51 -11.24
CA LYS A 442 11.40 30.67 -11.01
C LYS A 442 11.36 29.42 -11.87
N HIS A 443 12.42 29.22 -12.64
CA HIS A 443 12.73 27.93 -13.25
C HIS A 443 12.71 26.83 -12.18
N SER A 444 11.82 25.87 -12.35
CA SER A 444 11.45 24.86 -11.36
C SER A 444 11.31 23.49 -12.04
N PRO A 445 12.41 22.96 -12.61
CA PRO A 445 12.39 21.80 -13.48
C PRO A 445 11.75 20.57 -12.81
N MET A 446 10.91 19.84 -13.54
CA MET A 446 10.31 18.58 -13.08
C MET A 446 11.15 17.35 -13.47
N ILE A 447 12.12 17.54 -14.38
CA ILE A 447 13.10 16.54 -14.83
C ILE A 447 14.49 16.95 -14.34
N SER A 448 15.34 15.98 -13.97
CA SER A 448 16.74 16.24 -13.59
C SER A 448 17.60 16.60 -14.80
N ASP A 449 18.62 17.44 -14.62
CA ASP A 449 19.57 17.83 -15.66
C ASP A 449 20.20 16.61 -16.36
N GLN A 450 20.57 15.60 -15.58
CA GLN A 450 21.15 14.35 -16.08
C GLN A 450 20.17 13.57 -16.97
N THR A 451 18.91 13.45 -16.56
CA THR A 451 17.88 12.73 -17.33
C THR A 451 17.51 13.51 -18.60
N TYR A 452 17.36 14.84 -18.49
CA TYR A 452 17.14 15.71 -19.64
C TYR A 452 18.26 15.58 -20.68
N LYS A 453 19.53 15.66 -20.24
CA LYS A 453 20.70 15.50 -21.13
C LYS A 453 20.67 14.16 -21.89
N VAL A 454 20.50 13.04 -21.18
CA VAL A 454 20.45 11.71 -21.80
C VAL A 454 19.30 11.59 -22.81
N ILE A 455 18.12 12.14 -22.49
CA ILE A 455 16.95 12.11 -23.39
C ILE A 455 17.19 12.96 -24.64
N SER A 456 17.78 14.15 -24.48
CA SER A 456 18.09 15.05 -25.59
C SER A 456 19.17 14.49 -26.52
N GLU A 457 20.21 13.85 -25.97
CA GLU A 457 21.28 13.20 -26.74
C GLU A 457 20.79 11.97 -27.51
N ASN A 458 19.72 11.31 -27.05
CA ASN A 458 19.19 10.06 -27.65
C ASN A 458 17.76 10.22 -28.19
N ALA A 459 17.34 11.46 -28.47
CA ALA A 459 15.94 11.81 -28.69
C ALA A 459 15.27 10.99 -29.80
N ASP A 460 15.92 10.83 -30.96
CA ASP A 460 15.33 10.11 -32.10
C ASP A 460 15.11 8.62 -31.80
N ARG A 461 16.07 7.98 -31.12
CA ARG A 461 15.98 6.56 -30.73
C ARG A 461 14.91 6.33 -29.65
N LEU A 462 14.80 7.23 -28.67
CA LEU A 462 13.81 7.13 -27.61
C LEU A 462 12.38 7.47 -28.10
N ASN A 463 12.24 8.47 -28.97
CA ASN A 463 10.95 8.84 -29.57
C ASN A 463 10.42 7.73 -30.49
N SER A 464 11.28 7.08 -31.28
CA SER A 464 10.88 6.00 -32.20
C SER A 464 10.60 4.66 -31.50
N ALA A 465 11.18 4.42 -30.32
CA ALA A 465 10.91 3.23 -29.52
C ALA A 465 9.50 3.23 -28.88
N ILE A 466 8.83 4.38 -28.75
CA ILE A 466 7.55 4.49 -28.05
C ILE A 466 6.37 4.07 -28.93
N ILE A 467 5.56 3.14 -28.41
CA ILE A 467 4.35 2.64 -29.06
C ILE A 467 3.12 3.18 -28.31
N TYR A 468 2.55 4.28 -28.79
CA TYR A 468 1.41 4.96 -28.17
C TYR A 468 0.14 4.12 -28.07
N ASP A 469 -0.04 3.13 -28.96
CA ASP A 469 -1.19 2.23 -28.90
C ASP A 469 -1.22 1.37 -27.63
N ARG A 470 -0.07 1.21 -26.95
CA ARG A 470 0.00 0.55 -25.65
C ARG A 470 -0.73 1.33 -24.54
N ASP A 471 -1.04 2.61 -24.72
CA ASP A 471 -1.91 3.34 -23.79
C ASP A 471 -3.31 2.69 -23.73
N PHE A 472 -3.89 2.29 -24.87
CA PHE A 472 -5.22 1.66 -24.93
C PHE A 472 -5.31 0.28 -24.26
N LYS A 473 -4.22 -0.25 -23.70
CA LYS A 473 -4.22 -1.46 -22.84
C LYS A 473 -4.75 -1.19 -21.43
N TYR A 474 -4.71 0.05 -20.94
CA TYR A 474 -5.23 0.39 -19.61
C TYR A 474 -6.76 0.37 -19.58
N ASN A 475 -7.36 -0.08 -18.47
CA ASN A 475 -8.78 0.10 -18.23
C ASN A 475 -9.07 1.52 -17.67
N PHE A 476 -10.33 1.93 -17.69
CA PHE A 476 -10.75 3.29 -17.30
C PHE A 476 -10.28 3.68 -15.89
N PHE A 477 -10.44 2.80 -14.89
CA PHE A 477 -10.07 3.09 -13.51
C PHE A 477 -8.55 3.13 -13.30
N GLY A 478 -7.80 2.28 -13.99
CA GLY A 478 -6.33 2.31 -13.99
C GLY A 478 -5.80 3.58 -14.64
N PHE A 479 -6.36 3.96 -15.79
CA PHE A 479 -6.06 5.22 -16.47
C PHE A 479 -6.36 6.44 -15.60
N LYS A 480 -7.56 6.53 -15.00
CA LYS A 480 -7.91 7.62 -14.07
C LYS A 480 -7.05 7.66 -12.81
N THR A 481 -6.45 6.53 -12.41
CA THR A 481 -5.46 6.49 -11.32
C THR A 481 -4.13 7.12 -11.75
N LEU A 482 -3.66 6.81 -12.97
CA LEU A 482 -2.49 7.44 -13.57
C LEU A 482 -2.69 8.96 -13.74
N GLU A 483 -3.80 9.36 -14.39
CA GLU A 483 -4.18 10.76 -14.66
C GLU A 483 -4.26 11.59 -13.37
N ARG A 484 -4.79 11.03 -12.28
CA ARG A 484 -4.90 11.75 -11.02
C ARG A 484 -3.53 12.09 -10.42
N SER A 485 -2.63 11.11 -10.35
CA SER A 485 -1.50 11.12 -9.41
C SER A 485 -0.11 10.86 -10.01
N TYR A 486 0.01 10.18 -11.15
CA TYR A 486 1.30 9.68 -11.68
C TYR A 486 1.83 10.45 -12.88
N LEU A 487 0.95 10.90 -13.78
CA LEU A 487 1.35 11.69 -14.95
C LEU A 487 1.71 13.12 -14.51
N LEU A 488 2.89 13.60 -14.89
CA LEU A 488 3.32 14.97 -14.55
C LEU A 488 2.42 16.02 -15.22
N LYS A 489 2.27 17.16 -14.52
CA LYS A 489 1.30 18.21 -14.85
C LYS A 489 1.95 19.58 -14.92
N ILE A 490 1.73 20.30 -16.01
CA ILE A 490 2.11 21.69 -16.20
C ILE A 490 0.88 22.56 -15.94
N ASN A 491 0.96 23.50 -15.00
CA ASN A 491 -0.14 24.40 -14.64
C ASN A 491 -1.48 23.68 -14.33
N GLY A 492 -1.41 22.47 -13.77
CA GLY A 492 -2.57 21.62 -13.45
C GLY A 492 -3.08 20.75 -14.60
N LYS A 493 -2.69 21.01 -15.86
CA LYS A 493 -2.99 20.15 -17.01
C LYS A 493 -1.97 19.01 -17.13
N VAL A 494 -2.41 17.83 -17.58
CA VAL A 494 -1.52 16.68 -17.82
C VAL A 494 -0.61 16.97 -19.01
N ALA A 495 0.70 16.75 -18.84
CA ALA A 495 1.69 16.86 -19.92
C ALA A 495 2.16 15.48 -20.42
N GLU A 496 2.27 14.50 -19.51
CA GLU A 496 2.71 13.14 -19.86
C GLU A 496 1.57 12.23 -20.32
N ARG A 497 1.82 11.46 -21.38
CA ARG A 497 1.06 10.24 -21.68
C ARG A 497 1.58 9.09 -20.81
N PRO A 498 0.83 8.00 -20.58
CA PRO A 498 1.35 6.84 -19.85
C PRO A 498 2.63 6.26 -20.47
N GLN A 499 2.79 6.27 -21.80
CA GLN A 499 4.08 5.89 -22.41
C GLN A 499 5.24 6.83 -22.03
N HIS A 500 5.00 8.14 -21.89
CA HIS A 500 6.04 9.10 -21.47
C HIS A 500 6.49 8.84 -20.03
N LEU A 501 5.53 8.57 -19.13
CA LEU A 501 5.81 8.11 -17.76
C LEU A 501 6.71 6.87 -17.76
N VAL A 502 6.36 5.83 -18.53
CA VAL A 502 7.14 4.58 -18.57
C VAL A 502 8.55 4.80 -19.14
N MET A 503 8.69 5.58 -20.21
CA MET A 503 9.99 5.90 -20.80
C MET A 503 10.86 6.74 -19.85
N ARG A 504 10.29 7.76 -19.20
CA ARG A 504 10.97 8.55 -18.15
C ARG A 504 11.46 7.65 -17.01
N VAL A 505 10.65 6.69 -16.57
CA VAL A 505 11.04 5.75 -15.52
C VAL A 505 12.20 4.86 -15.98
N ALA A 506 12.14 4.32 -17.20
CA ALA A 506 13.22 3.50 -17.75
C ALA A 506 14.55 4.28 -17.87
N VAL A 507 14.55 5.49 -18.46
CA VAL A 507 15.74 6.36 -18.51
C VAL A 507 16.20 6.75 -17.11
N GLY A 508 15.27 7.05 -16.20
CA GLY A 508 15.56 7.39 -14.81
C GLY A 508 16.15 6.24 -13.96
N ILE A 509 16.16 5.00 -14.47
CA ILE A 509 16.78 3.83 -13.83
C ILE A 509 18.13 3.47 -14.48
N HIS A 510 18.19 3.51 -15.81
CA HIS A 510 19.34 3.01 -16.59
C HIS A 510 20.29 4.12 -17.09
N GLY A 511 19.87 5.38 -17.05
CA GLY A 511 20.65 6.50 -17.57
C GLY A 511 21.00 6.31 -19.03
N SER A 512 22.29 6.34 -19.35
CA SER A 512 22.83 6.24 -20.71
C SER A 512 22.84 4.83 -21.31
N ASP A 513 22.45 3.78 -20.58
CA ASP A 513 22.28 2.43 -21.14
C ASP A 513 20.94 2.33 -21.88
N ILE A 514 20.91 2.86 -23.11
CA ILE A 514 19.68 2.97 -23.91
C ILE A 514 19.11 1.60 -24.31
N ASP A 515 19.92 0.54 -24.34
CA ASP A 515 19.46 -0.81 -24.64
C ASP A 515 18.63 -1.34 -23.46
N ALA A 516 19.14 -1.20 -22.23
CA ALA A 516 18.40 -1.54 -21.02
C ALA A 516 17.17 -0.62 -20.79
N VAL A 517 17.25 0.67 -21.19
CA VAL A 517 16.07 1.56 -21.24
C VAL A 517 14.97 0.97 -22.12
N ILE A 518 15.30 0.56 -23.35
CA ILE A 518 14.31 0.08 -24.31
C ILE A 518 13.75 -1.29 -23.90
N GLU A 519 14.58 -2.19 -23.33
CA GLU A 519 14.11 -3.45 -22.75
C GLU A 519 13.08 -3.21 -21.63
N THR A 520 13.45 -2.37 -20.64
CA THR A 520 12.58 -2.02 -19.51
C THR A 520 11.31 -1.30 -19.96
N TYR A 521 11.41 -0.36 -20.89
CA TYR A 521 10.25 0.33 -21.47
C TYR A 521 9.28 -0.66 -22.12
N ASN A 522 9.77 -1.60 -22.93
CA ASN A 522 8.92 -2.60 -23.59
C ASN A 522 8.21 -3.49 -22.56
N LEU A 523 8.94 -4.07 -21.61
CA LEU A 523 8.35 -4.97 -20.62
C LEU A 523 7.32 -4.26 -19.71
N MET A 524 7.58 -3.03 -19.30
CA MET A 524 6.65 -2.23 -18.50
C MET A 524 5.42 -1.76 -19.30
N SER A 525 5.61 -1.28 -20.53
CA SER A 525 4.48 -0.81 -21.37
C SER A 525 3.62 -1.96 -21.91
N GLU A 526 4.15 -3.18 -21.97
CA GLU A 526 3.37 -4.40 -22.23
C GLU A 526 2.72 -4.98 -20.97
N ARG A 527 3.01 -4.38 -19.80
CA ARG A 527 2.48 -4.71 -18.46
C ARG A 527 2.98 -6.02 -17.86
N TYR A 528 4.12 -6.57 -18.29
CA TYR A 528 4.71 -7.76 -17.65
C TYR A 528 5.08 -7.52 -16.18
N PHE A 529 5.47 -6.29 -15.85
CA PHE A 529 5.69 -5.85 -14.47
C PHE A 529 5.50 -4.35 -14.32
N THR A 530 5.53 -3.86 -13.09
CA THR A 530 5.69 -2.44 -12.79
C THR A 530 6.53 -2.21 -11.54
N HIS A 531 7.27 -1.10 -11.53
CA HIS A 531 7.95 -0.62 -10.32
C HIS A 531 6.94 -0.03 -9.32
N ALA A 532 7.35 0.09 -8.06
CA ALA A 532 6.51 0.67 -7.02
C ALA A 532 6.25 2.17 -7.24
N SER A 533 5.17 2.68 -6.64
CA SER A 533 4.70 4.06 -6.86
C SER A 533 5.77 5.16 -6.69
N PRO A 534 6.67 5.13 -5.68
CA PRO A 534 7.72 6.14 -5.54
C PRO A 534 8.69 6.16 -6.72
N THR A 535 9.02 4.98 -7.28
CA THR A 535 9.82 4.90 -8.51
C THR A 535 9.07 5.53 -9.69
N LEU A 536 7.78 5.23 -9.86
CA LEU A 536 6.96 5.81 -10.94
C LEU A 536 6.83 7.35 -10.81
N PHE A 537 6.65 7.85 -9.59
CA PHE A 537 6.57 9.30 -9.32
C PHE A 537 7.90 10.02 -9.56
N ASN A 538 9.01 9.46 -9.08
CA ASN A 538 10.24 10.23 -8.87
C ASN A 538 11.41 9.84 -9.81
N ALA A 539 11.35 8.74 -10.55
CA ALA A 539 12.39 8.40 -11.53
C ALA A 539 12.49 9.49 -12.60
N GLY A 540 13.72 9.89 -12.91
CA GLY A 540 14.05 10.98 -13.83
C GLY A 540 13.93 12.40 -13.25
N THR A 541 13.34 12.58 -12.06
CA THR A 541 13.10 13.91 -11.44
C THR A 541 14.33 14.43 -10.68
N PRO A 542 14.42 15.73 -10.33
CA PRO A 542 15.62 16.33 -9.69
C PRO A 542 16.05 15.74 -8.34
N ARG A 543 15.18 15.03 -7.62
CA ARG A 543 15.50 14.34 -6.36
C ARG A 543 14.82 12.97 -6.35
N PRO A 544 15.38 11.97 -7.05
CA PRO A 544 14.73 10.71 -7.31
C PRO A 544 14.72 9.82 -6.06
N GLN A 545 13.73 9.99 -5.19
CA GLN A 545 13.48 9.07 -4.08
C GLN A 545 12.60 7.92 -4.59
N LEU A 546 13.21 6.77 -4.85
CA LEU A 546 12.63 5.64 -5.59
C LEU A 546 12.19 4.49 -4.66
N SER A 547 12.81 4.36 -3.48
CA SER A 547 12.53 3.30 -2.50
C SER A 547 11.21 3.54 -1.73
N SER A 548 10.51 2.49 -1.33
CA SER A 548 9.11 2.60 -0.83
C SER A 548 8.94 2.61 0.69
N CYS A 549 9.83 1.95 1.42
CA CYS A 549 9.72 1.77 2.87
C CYS A 549 11.10 1.76 3.53
N PHE A 550 11.12 2.10 4.82
CA PHE A 550 12.32 2.17 5.64
C PHE A 550 12.11 1.43 6.97
N LEU A 551 13.15 0.80 7.48
CA LEU A 551 13.13 0.06 8.75
C LEU A 551 14.16 0.65 9.71
N LEU A 552 13.70 1.08 10.88
CA LEU A 552 14.51 1.81 11.85
C LEU A 552 14.55 1.05 13.17
N THR A 553 15.72 1.10 13.81
CA THR A 553 15.89 0.81 15.23
C THR A 553 15.94 2.13 15.98
N MET A 554 15.15 2.26 17.04
CA MET A 554 15.23 3.38 17.96
C MET A 554 16.67 3.50 18.49
N LYS A 555 17.36 4.63 18.21
CA LYS A 555 18.82 4.73 18.41
C LYS A 555 19.24 4.38 19.84
N GLU A 556 18.58 4.96 20.85
CA GLU A 556 18.88 4.77 22.27
C GLU A 556 17.65 4.96 23.15
N ASP A 557 17.70 4.40 24.37
CA ASP A 557 16.77 4.69 25.47
C ASP A 557 17.11 6.00 26.20
N SER A 558 17.23 7.07 25.40
CA SER A 558 17.60 8.42 25.81
C SER A 558 16.71 9.46 25.10
N VAL A 559 16.53 10.65 25.68
CA VAL A 559 15.75 11.72 25.01
C VAL A 559 16.40 12.14 23.69
N GLU A 560 17.73 12.14 23.64
CA GLU A 560 18.51 12.44 22.43
C GLU A 560 18.25 11.39 21.34
N GLY A 561 18.43 10.10 21.63
CA GLY A 561 18.16 9.00 20.69
C GLY A 561 16.71 8.95 20.21
N ILE A 562 15.74 9.24 21.08
CA ILE A 562 14.31 9.33 20.72
C ILE A 562 14.06 10.48 19.73
N TYR A 563 14.57 11.68 19.99
CA TYR A 563 14.34 12.85 19.14
C TYR A 563 15.14 12.79 17.83
N ASP A 564 16.32 12.19 17.80
CA ASP A 564 17.04 11.91 16.57
C ASP A 564 16.31 10.87 15.71
N THR A 565 15.78 9.80 16.32
CA THR A 565 14.94 8.83 15.61
C THR A 565 13.68 9.50 15.05
N LEU A 566 13.04 10.40 15.81
CA LEU A 566 11.89 11.19 15.35
C LEU A 566 12.24 12.11 14.17
N LYS A 567 13.41 12.75 14.20
CA LYS A 567 13.93 13.59 13.11
C LYS A 567 14.17 12.78 11.84
N ILE A 568 14.76 11.58 11.95
CA ILE A 568 14.92 10.65 10.84
C ILE A 568 13.56 10.24 10.25
N CYS A 569 12.59 9.86 11.11
CA CYS A 569 11.22 9.58 10.68
C CYS A 569 10.58 10.77 9.94
N ALA A 570 10.80 12.00 10.42
CA ALA A 570 10.30 13.21 9.78
C ALA A 570 10.92 13.46 8.39
N GLN A 571 12.23 13.23 8.23
CA GLN A 571 12.93 13.34 6.94
C GLN A 571 12.45 12.28 5.93
N ILE A 572 12.24 11.05 6.39
CA ILE A 572 11.71 9.95 5.56
C ILE A 572 10.26 10.22 5.15
N SER A 573 9.39 10.60 6.10
CA SER A 573 7.98 10.89 5.82
C SER A 573 7.83 12.09 4.89
N LYS A 574 8.67 13.13 5.00
CA LYS A 574 8.70 14.25 4.06
C LYS A 574 8.92 13.79 2.61
N SER A 575 9.69 12.72 2.41
CA SER A 575 9.99 12.12 1.12
C SER A 575 9.04 10.99 0.73
N ALA A 576 7.86 10.91 1.33
CA ALA A 576 6.80 9.93 1.05
C ALA A 576 7.10 8.44 1.38
N GLY A 577 8.15 8.19 2.17
CA GLY A 577 8.52 6.84 2.63
C GLY A 577 7.63 6.34 3.77
N GLY A 578 7.18 5.08 3.67
CA GLY A 578 6.54 4.37 4.79
C GLY A 578 7.57 3.85 5.80
N ILE A 579 7.24 3.81 7.09
CA ILE A 579 8.21 3.50 8.15
C ILE A 579 7.77 2.29 8.98
N GLY A 580 8.69 1.35 9.24
CA GLY A 580 8.62 0.43 10.37
C GLY A 580 9.67 0.80 11.42
N LEU A 581 9.27 0.98 12.68
CA LEU A 581 10.15 1.38 13.78
C LEU A 581 10.00 0.41 14.96
N ASN A 582 11.09 -0.24 15.37
CA ASN A 582 11.10 -0.96 16.65
C ASN A 582 11.41 -0.03 17.82
N ILE A 583 10.71 -0.25 18.94
CA ILE A 583 10.83 0.52 20.18
C ILE A 583 11.11 -0.36 21.41
N HIS A 584 11.54 -1.60 21.18
CA HIS A 584 11.74 -2.64 22.21
C HIS A 584 12.70 -2.24 23.33
N ASN A 585 13.63 -1.34 23.03
CA ASN A 585 14.68 -0.87 23.94
C ASN A 585 14.23 0.30 24.84
N ILE A 586 13.10 0.95 24.59
CA ILE A 586 12.62 2.09 25.39
C ILE A 586 12.07 1.62 26.74
N ARG A 587 12.52 2.23 27.84
CA ARG A 587 12.13 1.85 29.21
C ARG A 587 10.62 2.04 29.46
N ALA A 588 10.00 1.04 30.08
CA ALA A 588 8.58 1.01 30.38
C ALA A 588 8.15 2.06 31.43
N SER A 589 6.85 2.27 31.60
CA SER A 589 6.28 3.19 32.60
C SER A 589 6.72 2.84 34.02
N GLY A 590 7.04 3.85 34.84
CA GLY A 590 7.57 3.65 36.19
C GLY A 590 9.04 3.17 36.26
N SER A 591 9.79 3.20 35.15
CA SER A 591 11.23 2.87 35.17
C SER A 591 12.08 4.02 35.67
N TYR A 592 13.10 3.74 36.49
CA TYR A 592 13.96 4.77 37.04
C TYR A 592 14.72 5.55 35.96
N ILE A 593 14.90 6.86 36.16
CA ILE A 593 15.71 7.72 35.31
C ILE A 593 16.87 8.27 36.15
N ALA A 594 18.03 7.63 35.99
CA ALA A 594 19.29 8.14 36.53
C ALA A 594 19.58 9.55 35.98
N GLY A 595 20.02 10.45 36.85
CA GLY A 595 20.30 11.85 36.51
C GLY A 595 19.17 12.83 36.85
N SER A 596 17.91 12.52 36.51
CA SER A 596 16.76 13.35 36.90
C SER A 596 16.12 12.93 38.22
N ASN A 597 16.45 11.73 38.72
CA ASN A 597 15.84 11.11 39.89
C ASN A 597 14.31 10.97 39.80
N GLY A 598 13.80 10.91 38.57
CA GLY A 598 12.39 10.69 38.24
C GLY A 598 12.11 9.26 37.76
N HIS A 599 10.86 9.04 37.37
CA HIS A 599 10.40 7.80 36.74
C HIS A 599 9.92 8.08 35.32
N SER A 600 10.07 7.10 34.43
CA SER A 600 9.58 7.15 33.05
C SER A 600 8.06 7.13 32.99
N ASN A 601 7.49 7.86 32.03
CA ASN A 601 6.07 7.79 31.70
C ASN A 601 5.75 6.66 30.68
N GLY A 602 6.76 5.85 30.32
CA GLY A 602 6.64 4.73 29.38
C GLY A 602 6.53 5.15 27.93
N ILE A 603 6.18 4.19 27.07
CA ILE A 603 6.13 4.39 25.61
C ILE A 603 4.95 5.25 25.15
N LEU A 604 3.87 5.35 25.93
CA LEU A 604 2.62 6.03 25.53
C LEU A 604 2.83 7.51 25.15
N PRO A 605 3.44 8.38 25.99
CA PRO A 605 3.64 9.78 25.63
C PRO A 605 4.60 9.96 24.45
N MET A 606 5.63 9.11 24.35
CA MET A 606 6.55 9.09 23.20
C MET A 606 5.77 8.80 21.91
N LEU A 607 4.95 7.76 21.90
CA LEU A 607 4.16 7.37 20.73
C LEU A 607 3.16 8.45 20.31
N ARG A 608 2.62 9.26 21.24
CA ARG A 608 1.81 10.43 20.89
C ARG A 608 2.60 11.54 20.17
N VAL A 609 3.89 11.70 20.45
CA VAL A 609 4.76 12.61 19.68
C VAL A 609 4.92 12.09 18.25
N PHE A 610 5.28 10.81 18.07
CA PHE A 610 5.37 10.18 16.74
C PHE A 610 4.05 10.25 15.96
N ASN A 611 2.90 10.04 16.61
CA ASN A 611 1.57 10.18 16.02
C ASN A 611 1.35 11.60 15.47
N ASN A 612 1.65 12.62 16.27
CA ASN A 612 1.48 14.01 15.87
C ASN A 612 2.45 14.40 14.75
N THR A 613 3.67 13.86 14.74
CA THR A 613 4.63 14.05 13.63
C THR A 613 4.15 13.38 12.33
N ALA A 614 3.56 12.18 12.40
CA ALA A 614 2.97 11.51 11.24
C ALA A 614 1.82 12.33 10.62
N ARG A 615 0.94 12.92 11.46
CA ARG A 615 -0.11 13.85 11.02
C ARG A 615 0.42 15.16 10.44
N TYR A 616 1.50 15.69 11.01
CA TYR A 616 2.06 16.99 10.60
C TYR A 616 2.75 16.91 9.23
N ILE A 617 3.35 15.77 8.88
CA ILE A 617 4.16 15.59 7.67
C ILE A 617 3.37 14.79 6.63
N ASP A 618 2.28 15.39 6.15
CA ASP A 618 1.35 14.85 5.15
C ASP A 618 1.83 15.07 3.69
N GLN A 619 3.04 14.57 3.42
CA GLN A 619 3.66 14.29 2.10
C GLN A 619 3.33 15.27 0.95
N GLY A 620 3.41 16.57 1.22
CA GLY A 620 3.30 17.60 0.17
C GLY A 620 1.88 17.82 -0.36
N GLY A 621 0.87 17.73 0.50
CA GLY A 621 -0.52 18.08 0.17
C GLY A 621 -1.45 16.87 0.05
N ASN A 622 -1.35 15.94 1.00
CA ASN A 622 -2.19 14.73 1.06
C ASN A 622 -2.11 13.84 -0.20
N LYS A 623 -0.94 13.82 -0.87
CA LYS A 623 -0.66 12.81 -1.91
C LYS A 623 -0.67 11.39 -1.33
N ARG A 624 -0.29 11.25 -0.06
CA ARG A 624 -0.34 10.04 0.76
C ARG A 624 -0.07 10.44 2.23
N PRO A 625 -0.85 10.00 3.23
CA PRO A 625 -0.59 10.35 4.62
C PRO A 625 0.68 9.69 5.17
N GLY A 626 1.36 10.38 6.10
CA GLY A 626 2.49 9.84 6.85
C GLY A 626 2.10 8.59 7.64
N ALA A 627 2.80 7.48 7.41
CA ALA A 627 2.42 6.16 7.93
C ALA A 627 3.61 5.46 8.59
N ILE A 628 3.49 5.22 9.91
CA ILE A 628 4.52 4.59 10.75
C ILE A 628 3.91 3.38 11.45
N ALA A 629 4.49 2.20 11.26
CA ALA A 629 4.21 1.00 12.04
C ALA A 629 5.20 0.88 13.20
N MET A 630 4.67 0.85 14.41
CA MET A 630 5.43 0.63 15.63
C MET A 630 5.48 -0.86 15.94
N TYR A 631 6.68 -1.38 16.21
CA TYR A 631 6.93 -2.77 16.57
C TYR A 631 7.32 -2.88 18.04
N LEU A 632 6.65 -3.79 18.77
CA LEU A 632 6.93 -4.11 20.17
C LEU A 632 6.99 -5.64 20.39
N GLU A 633 7.94 -6.12 21.17
CA GLU A 633 7.96 -7.53 21.62
C GLU A 633 7.00 -7.75 22.81
N PRO A 634 6.27 -8.88 22.90
CA PRO A 634 5.19 -9.08 23.86
C PRO A 634 5.63 -9.24 25.33
N TRP A 635 6.94 -9.25 25.62
CA TRP A 635 7.48 -9.23 26.98
C TRP A 635 7.61 -7.81 27.56
N HIS A 636 7.44 -6.76 26.75
CA HIS A 636 7.60 -5.40 27.22
C HIS A 636 6.48 -5.00 28.19
N ALA A 637 6.82 -4.40 29.33
CA ALA A 637 5.86 -4.13 30.39
C ALA A 637 4.73 -3.13 30.02
N ASP A 638 4.90 -2.29 28.99
CA ASP A 638 3.83 -1.42 28.49
C ASP A 638 2.94 -2.09 27.41
N VAL A 639 3.08 -3.41 27.15
CA VAL A 639 2.39 -4.10 26.04
C VAL A 639 0.86 -3.98 26.05
N PHE A 640 0.20 -4.03 27.22
CA PHE A 640 -1.26 -3.83 27.28
C PHE A 640 -1.66 -2.40 26.85
N THR A 641 -0.91 -1.39 27.31
CA THR A 641 -1.10 0.00 26.88
C THR A 641 -0.92 0.14 25.38
N PHE A 642 0.08 -0.55 24.79
CA PHE A 642 0.35 -0.55 23.35
C PHE A 642 -0.82 -1.10 22.52
N LEU A 643 -1.45 -2.19 22.97
CA LEU A 643 -2.62 -2.79 22.30
C LEU A 643 -3.84 -1.86 22.28
N ASP A 644 -4.01 -1.04 23.32
CA ASP A 644 -5.14 -0.10 23.44
C ASP A 644 -4.99 1.17 22.59
N LEU A 645 -3.79 1.52 22.09
CA LEU A 645 -3.51 2.82 21.48
C LEU A 645 -4.36 3.17 20.25
N ARG A 646 -4.77 2.15 19.49
CA ARG A 646 -5.57 2.29 18.26
C ARG A 646 -7.07 2.07 18.48
N LYS A 647 -7.51 1.63 19.68
CA LYS A 647 -8.93 1.42 19.98
C LYS A 647 -9.72 2.71 19.81
N ASN A 648 -10.90 2.62 19.21
CA ASN A 648 -11.74 3.78 18.94
C ASN A 648 -12.24 4.42 20.25
N PHE A 649 -12.69 3.58 21.19
CA PHE A 649 -13.15 4.01 22.50
C PHE A 649 -12.00 4.29 23.48
N GLY A 650 -12.25 5.15 24.47
CA GLY A 650 -11.26 5.60 25.46
C GLY A 650 -10.93 7.10 25.36
N LYS A 651 -10.11 7.61 26.28
CA LYS A 651 -9.68 9.02 26.27
C LYS A 651 -8.62 9.24 25.20
N ASP A 652 -8.72 10.31 24.43
CA ASP A 652 -7.74 10.65 23.38
C ASP A 652 -6.32 10.89 23.91
N GLU A 653 -6.17 11.26 25.18
CA GLU A 653 -4.88 11.42 25.85
C GLU A 653 -4.06 10.11 25.95
N ILE A 654 -4.73 8.96 25.84
CA ILE A 654 -4.14 7.61 25.90
C ILE A 654 -4.26 6.87 24.55
N ARG A 655 -4.33 7.62 23.44
CA ARG A 655 -4.50 7.08 22.09
C ARG A 655 -3.52 7.70 21.09
N ALA A 656 -3.23 6.94 20.04
CA ALA A 656 -2.38 7.33 18.91
C ALA A 656 -2.85 6.58 17.65
N ARG A 657 -4.02 6.96 17.14
CA ARG A 657 -4.76 6.19 16.11
C ARG A 657 -4.19 6.33 14.69
N ASP A 658 -3.36 7.35 14.44
CA ASP A 658 -2.72 7.58 13.15
C ASP A 658 -1.47 6.69 12.94
N LEU A 659 -0.98 6.06 14.01
CA LEU A 659 0.07 5.04 13.97
C LEU A 659 -0.51 3.64 13.73
N PHE A 660 0.28 2.77 13.11
CA PHE A 660 0.03 1.34 12.98
C PHE A 660 0.80 0.58 14.06
N TYR A 661 0.31 -0.61 14.43
CA TYR A 661 0.84 -1.40 15.54
C TYR A 661 1.11 -2.83 15.08
N ALA A 662 2.26 -3.36 15.49
CA ALA A 662 2.75 -4.69 15.16
C ALA A 662 3.43 -5.34 16.36
N LEU A 663 3.25 -6.65 16.51
CA LEU A 663 3.94 -7.45 17.50
C LEU A 663 5.08 -8.23 16.85
N TRP A 664 6.24 -8.21 17.51
CA TRP A 664 7.43 -8.99 17.13
C TRP A 664 7.57 -10.16 18.12
N ILE A 665 7.02 -11.31 17.75
CA ILE A 665 6.65 -12.38 18.70
C ILE A 665 7.73 -13.47 18.73
N PRO A 666 8.37 -13.74 19.88
CA PRO A 666 9.23 -14.91 20.06
C PRO A 666 8.39 -16.20 20.18
N ASP A 667 8.93 -17.32 19.73
CA ASP A 667 8.29 -18.65 19.80
C ASP A 667 7.92 -19.02 21.25
N LEU A 668 8.74 -18.61 22.22
CA LEU A 668 8.50 -18.85 23.65
C LEU A 668 7.15 -18.28 24.12
N PHE A 669 6.71 -17.12 23.59
CA PHE A 669 5.40 -16.58 23.93
C PHE A 669 4.28 -17.50 23.42
N MET A 670 4.37 -17.94 22.16
CA MET A 670 3.38 -18.85 21.57
C MET A 670 3.33 -20.19 22.31
N GLN A 671 4.49 -20.74 22.69
CA GLN A 671 4.60 -21.94 23.54
C GLN A 671 3.93 -21.73 24.91
N ARG A 672 4.29 -20.67 25.65
CA ARG A 672 3.69 -20.38 26.98
C ARG A 672 2.17 -20.13 26.87
N VAL A 673 1.65 -19.56 25.77
CA VAL A 673 0.20 -19.45 25.52
C VAL A 673 -0.46 -20.82 25.31
N MET A 674 0.16 -21.70 24.52
CA MET A 674 -0.33 -23.07 24.26
C MET A 674 -0.37 -23.90 25.54
N ASP A 675 0.70 -23.85 26.34
CA ASP A 675 0.86 -24.64 27.57
C ASP A 675 0.13 -24.02 28.78
N ASN A 676 -0.54 -22.88 28.62
CA ASN A 676 -1.16 -22.08 29.69
C ASN A 676 -0.17 -21.70 30.83
N GLY A 677 1.09 -21.46 30.43
CA GLY A 677 2.18 -21.06 31.30
C GLY A 677 2.10 -19.61 31.75
N GLU A 678 3.03 -19.25 32.64
CA GLU A 678 3.28 -17.87 33.02
C GLU A 678 4.09 -17.14 31.94
N TRP A 679 3.97 -15.82 31.91
CA TRP A 679 4.68 -14.89 31.06
C TRP A 679 5.10 -13.68 31.88
N SER A 680 6.39 -13.45 32.01
CA SER A 680 6.94 -12.30 32.72
C SER A 680 7.06 -11.07 31.82
N LEU A 681 6.66 -9.93 32.36
CA LEU A 681 6.76 -8.62 31.74
C LEU A 681 7.95 -7.85 32.30
N PHE A 682 8.80 -7.33 31.41
CA PHE A 682 10.07 -6.70 31.75
C PHE A 682 10.16 -5.26 31.21
N CYS A 683 10.96 -4.45 31.88
CA CYS A 683 11.51 -3.22 31.30
C CYS A 683 12.87 -3.53 30.64
N PRO A 684 13.15 -3.07 29.41
CA PRO A 684 14.43 -3.31 28.74
C PRO A 684 15.65 -2.72 29.47
N ASN A 685 15.47 -1.68 30.30
CA ASN A 685 16.55 -1.16 31.15
C ASN A 685 16.89 -2.12 32.32
N GLU A 686 15.97 -2.97 32.74
CA GLU A 686 16.15 -3.93 33.85
C GLU A 686 16.54 -5.33 33.33
N ALA A 687 16.01 -5.71 32.16
CA ALA A 687 16.30 -6.93 31.41
C ALA A 687 16.87 -6.63 30.01
N PRO A 688 18.09 -6.06 29.91
CA PRO A 688 18.67 -5.64 28.63
C PRO A 688 19.02 -6.82 27.72
N GLY A 689 19.14 -6.55 26.42
CA GLY A 689 19.61 -7.54 25.43
C GLY A 689 18.54 -8.51 24.91
N LEU A 690 17.33 -8.58 25.49
CA LEU A 690 16.25 -9.44 24.99
C LEU A 690 15.88 -9.18 23.51
N CYS A 691 15.99 -7.92 23.06
CA CYS A 691 15.79 -7.53 21.65
C CYS A 691 17.00 -7.81 20.73
N GLU A 692 18.16 -8.16 21.31
CA GLU A 692 19.40 -8.44 20.58
C GLU A 692 19.63 -9.94 20.33
N VAL A 693 18.81 -10.81 20.91
CA VAL A 693 18.87 -12.28 20.77
C VAL A 693 17.53 -12.86 20.32
N TYR A 694 17.55 -14.05 19.72
CA TYR A 694 16.37 -14.79 19.25
C TYR A 694 16.52 -16.30 19.51
N GLY A 695 15.44 -17.07 19.32
CA GLY A 695 15.43 -18.52 19.47
C GLY A 695 15.92 -18.99 20.85
N ASN A 696 16.80 -20.01 20.88
CA ASN A 696 17.27 -20.60 22.13
C ASN A 696 18.06 -19.62 23.02
N GLU A 697 18.80 -18.67 22.43
CA GLU A 697 19.53 -17.65 23.18
C GLU A 697 18.56 -16.69 23.89
N PHE A 698 17.47 -16.32 23.22
CA PHE A 698 16.37 -15.57 23.83
C PHE A 698 15.74 -16.35 24.99
N VAL A 699 15.43 -17.64 24.82
CA VAL A 699 14.84 -18.47 25.89
C VAL A 699 15.75 -18.51 27.12
N VAL A 700 17.05 -18.78 26.94
CA VAL A 700 18.03 -18.84 28.04
C VAL A 700 18.14 -17.49 28.77
N LEU A 701 18.18 -16.37 28.03
CA LEU A 701 18.27 -15.04 28.63
C LEU A 701 16.97 -14.63 29.35
N PHE A 702 15.82 -14.93 28.76
CA PHE A 702 14.49 -14.65 29.32
C PHE A 702 14.28 -15.41 30.63
N GLU A 703 14.48 -16.73 30.64
CA GLU A 703 14.33 -17.54 31.84
C GLU A 703 15.35 -17.20 32.93
N LYS A 704 16.55 -16.73 32.55
CA LYS A 704 17.51 -16.20 33.52
C LYS A 704 16.94 -14.97 34.23
N TYR A 705 16.30 -14.05 33.52
CA TYR A 705 15.68 -12.88 34.12
C TYR A 705 14.40 -13.19 34.91
N GLU A 706 13.64 -14.24 34.54
CA GLU A 706 12.59 -14.81 35.39
C GLU A 706 13.18 -15.31 36.73
N LYS A 707 14.25 -16.13 36.68
CA LYS A 707 14.93 -16.71 37.86
C LYS A 707 15.61 -15.68 38.75
N GLU A 708 16.12 -14.59 38.18
CA GLU A 708 16.69 -13.45 38.91
C GLU A 708 15.64 -12.51 39.51
N GLY A 709 14.34 -12.74 39.26
CA GLY A 709 13.25 -11.92 39.82
C GLY A 709 13.16 -10.51 39.23
N ARG A 710 13.65 -10.29 37.99
CA ARG A 710 13.64 -8.98 37.32
C ARG A 710 12.29 -8.61 36.68
N ALA A 711 11.32 -9.52 36.72
CA ALA A 711 10.00 -9.30 36.15
C ALA A 711 9.23 -8.25 36.96
N ARG A 712 8.61 -7.28 36.27
CA ARG A 712 7.78 -6.24 36.89
C ARG A 712 6.38 -6.74 37.23
N GLU A 713 5.82 -7.55 36.34
CA GLU A 713 4.60 -8.31 36.54
C GLU A 713 4.84 -9.71 35.95
N THR A 714 4.20 -10.74 36.50
CA THR A 714 4.11 -12.06 35.87
C THR A 714 2.65 -12.44 35.78
N ILE A 715 2.23 -12.86 34.58
CA ILE A 715 0.83 -13.09 34.22
C ILE A 715 0.68 -14.43 33.53
N LYS A 716 -0.54 -14.98 33.47
CA LYS A 716 -0.85 -16.02 32.49
C LYS A 716 -0.62 -15.52 31.07
N ALA A 717 0.13 -16.27 30.27
CA ALA A 717 0.40 -15.92 28.87
C ALA A 717 -0.92 -15.72 28.07
N GLN A 718 -1.94 -16.53 28.37
CA GLN A 718 -3.27 -16.41 27.78
C GLN A 718 -3.98 -15.08 28.12
N LYS A 719 -3.69 -14.42 29.25
CA LYS A 719 -4.24 -13.08 29.58
C LYS A 719 -3.82 -12.05 28.51
N LEU A 720 -2.54 -12.07 28.13
CA LEU A 720 -2.04 -11.21 27.05
C LEU A 720 -2.58 -11.65 25.69
N TRP A 721 -2.66 -12.96 25.44
CA TRP A 721 -3.25 -13.49 24.20
C TRP A 721 -4.67 -12.96 23.95
N TYR A 722 -5.56 -13.03 24.93
CA TYR A 722 -6.93 -12.51 24.78
C TYR A 722 -6.97 -11.00 24.49
N ALA A 723 -6.09 -10.20 25.10
CA ALA A 723 -5.99 -8.76 24.81
C ALA A 723 -5.51 -8.49 23.37
N ILE A 724 -4.62 -9.32 22.82
CA ILE A 724 -4.19 -9.24 21.41
C ILE A 724 -5.39 -9.52 20.49
N LEU A 725 -6.16 -10.57 20.76
CA LEU A 725 -7.32 -10.94 19.95
C LEU A 725 -8.47 -9.92 20.04
N GLU A 726 -8.68 -9.32 21.21
CA GLU A 726 -9.63 -8.23 21.40
C GLU A 726 -9.25 -7.01 20.55
N ALA A 727 -8.00 -6.54 20.66
CA ALA A 727 -7.51 -5.42 19.85
C ALA A 727 -7.63 -5.68 18.34
N GLN A 728 -7.33 -6.91 17.89
CA GLN A 728 -7.50 -7.32 16.48
C GLN A 728 -8.95 -7.31 16.04
N THR A 729 -9.86 -7.78 16.90
CA THR A 729 -11.31 -7.80 16.61
C THR A 729 -11.88 -6.39 16.53
N GLU A 730 -11.41 -5.46 17.38
CA GLU A 730 -11.84 -4.05 17.36
C GLU A 730 -11.23 -3.21 16.23
N THR A 731 -9.97 -3.45 15.86
CA THR A 731 -9.18 -2.49 15.06
C THR A 731 -8.51 -3.06 13.81
N GLY A 732 -8.49 -4.38 13.64
CA GLY A 732 -7.69 -5.08 12.63
C GLY A 732 -6.18 -5.15 12.93
N ASN A 733 -5.75 -4.59 14.07
CA ASN A 733 -4.36 -4.49 14.56
C ASN A 733 -4.24 -5.07 16.00
N PRO A 734 -3.06 -5.49 16.47
CA PRO A 734 -1.76 -5.39 15.81
C PRO A 734 -1.51 -6.45 14.74
N PHE A 735 -0.57 -6.14 13.85
CA PHE A 735 0.03 -7.11 12.94
C PHE A 735 0.81 -8.19 13.73
N MET A 736 0.91 -9.40 13.18
CA MET A 736 1.52 -10.55 13.83
C MET A 736 2.72 -11.07 13.03
N LEU A 737 3.92 -10.90 13.59
CA LEU A 737 5.16 -11.39 12.99
C LEU A 737 5.96 -12.21 14.00
N TYR A 738 6.53 -13.32 13.55
CA TYR A 738 7.23 -14.28 14.39
C TYR A 738 8.75 -14.06 14.31
N LYS A 739 9.28 -13.38 15.33
CA LYS A 739 10.69 -12.98 15.47
C LYS A 739 11.67 -14.09 15.13
N ASP A 740 11.43 -15.29 15.64
CA ASP A 740 12.36 -16.42 15.49
C ASP A 740 12.27 -17.05 14.09
N ALA A 741 11.09 -17.06 13.46
CA ALA A 741 10.94 -17.48 12.07
C ALA A 741 11.58 -16.47 11.09
N CYS A 742 11.47 -15.18 11.39
CA CYS A 742 12.14 -14.10 10.66
C CYS A 742 13.67 -14.21 10.74
N ASN A 743 14.22 -14.36 11.95
CA ASN A 743 15.67 -14.37 12.17
C ASN A 743 16.33 -15.68 11.73
N ARG A 744 15.76 -16.86 12.04
CA ARG A 744 16.34 -18.15 11.63
C ARG A 744 16.40 -18.32 10.11
N LYS A 745 15.50 -17.66 9.37
CA LYS A 745 15.28 -17.88 7.93
C LYS A 745 15.50 -16.60 7.11
N SER A 746 16.48 -15.80 7.48
CA SER A 746 16.92 -14.61 6.73
C SER A 746 18.40 -14.74 6.38
N ASN A 747 18.74 -14.36 5.15
CA ASN A 747 20.13 -14.26 4.71
C ASN A 747 20.92 -13.13 5.41
N HIS A 748 20.24 -12.29 6.22
CA HIS A 748 20.85 -11.28 7.08
C HIS A 748 21.23 -11.78 8.48
N ASN A 749 21.06 -13.06 8.81
CA ASN A 749 21.34 -13.57 10.16
C ASN A 749 22.81 -13.41 10.61
N ASN A 750 23.74 -13.20 9.66
CA ASN A 750 25.15 -12.87 9.91
C ASN A 750 25.39 -11.42 10.38
N LEU A 751 24.39 -10.54 10.23
CA LEU A 751 24.49 -9.12 10.61
C LEU A 751 24.12 -8.86 12.08
N GLY A 752 23.38 -9.79 12.69
CA GLY A 752 22.79 -9.65 14.02
C GLY A 752 21.26 -9.79 13.99
N THR A 753 20.63 -9.65 15.17
CA THR A 753 19.19 -9.86 15.32
C THR A 753 18.38 -8.77 14.62
N ILE A 754 17.47 -9.20 13.74
CA ILE A 754 16.44 -8.39 13.10
C ILE A 754 15.32 -8.11 14.10
N LYS A 755 14.96 -6.83 14.22
CA LYS A 755 14.11 -6.30 15.31
C LYS A 755 12.70 -5.91 14.88
N CYS A 756 12.44 -5.73 13.58
CA CYS A 756 11.11 -5.44 13.05
C CYS A 756 11.00 -5.77 11.57
N SER A 757 9.78 -5.62 11.04
CA SER A 757 9.52 -5.46 9.61
C SER A 757 9.17 -4.00 9.29
N ASN A 758 8.94 -3.69 8.01
CA ASN A 758 8.43 -2.40 7.54
C ASN A 758 6.94 -2.15 7.87
N LEU A 759 6.39 -1.05 7.35
CA LEU A 759 4.97 -0.68 7.40
C LEU A 759 3.99 -1.78 6.94
N CYS A 760 4.36 -2.56 5.91
CA CYS A 760 3.46 -3.50 5.23
C CYS A 760 3.72 -4.98 5.52
N THR A 761 4.64 -5.29 6.45
CA THR A 761 4.95 -6.64 6.98
C THR A 761 5.60 -7.65 6.02
N GLU A 762 6.09 -7.23 4.85
CA GLU A 762 6.80 -8.07 3.88
C GLU A 762 8.34 -7.99 3.95
N ILE A 763 8.91 -6.97 4.59
CA ILE A 763 10.35 -6.70 4.56
C ILE A 763 11.02 -7.10 5.86
N VAL A 764 11.94 -8.07 5.80
CA VAL A 764 12.65 -8.59 6.98
C VAL A 764 14.15 -8.33 6.82
N GLN A 765 14.54 -7.09 7.11
CA GLN A 765 15.90 -6.57 6.95
C GLN A 765 16.49 -6.14 8.29
N TYR A 766 17.82 -6.17 8.40
CA TYR A 766 18.56 -5.75 9.58
C TYR A 766 18.56 -4.22 9.70
N SER A 767 18.41 -3.70 10.92
CA SER A 767 18.49 -2.27 11.20
C SER A 767 19.13 -2.01 12.57
N SER A 768 19.93 -0.95 12.66
CA SER A 768 20.69 -0.58 13.85
C SER A 768 20.58 0.94 14.10
N PRO A 769 21.13 1.49 15.19
CA PRO A 769 21.22 2.95 15.37
C PRO A 769 21.96 3.67 14.23
N ASP A 770 22.80 2.94 13.49
CA ASP A 770 23.66 3.42 12.40
C ASP A 770 23.17 3.02 11.00
N GLU A 771 22.17 2.14 10.91
CA GLU A 771 21.72 1.55 9.64
C GLU A 771 20.19 1.51 9.58
N VAL A 772 19.64 2.26 8.63
CA VAL A 772 18.20 2.29 8.35
C VAL A 772 17.97 1.44 7.10
N ALA A 773 17.32 0.30 7.24
CA ALA A 773 17.13 -0.61 6.11
C ALA A 773 16.15 -0.01 5.08
N VAL A 774 16.33 -0.34 3.79
CA VAL A 774 15.64 0.32 2.67
C VAL A 774 15.00 -0.70 1.75
N CYS A 775 13.78 -0.39 1.31
CA CYS A 775 12.93 -1.29 0.54
C CYS A 775 12.78 -0.81 -0.91
N ASN A 776 13.44 -1.51 -1.84
CA ASN A 776 13.45 -1.22 -3.29
C ASN A 776 12.53 -2.22 -4.00
N LEU A 777 11.41 -1.77 -4.58
CA LEU A 777 10.26 -2.63 -4.89
C LEU A 777 9.80 -2.61 -6.36
N ALA A 778 9.44 -3.79 -6.86
CA ALA A 778 8.69 -3.99 -8.10
C ALA A 778 7.76 -5.21 -7.99
N SER A 779 6.76 -5.30 -8.87
CA SER A 779 5.77 -6.37 -8.85
C SER A 779 5.49 -6.93 -10.25
N VAL A 780 5.63 -8.25 -10.40
CA VAL A 780 5.37 -9.02 -11.62
C VAL A 780 3.86 -9.19 -11.82
N ALA A 781 3.35 -8.95 -13.01
CA ALA A 781 1.94 -9.17 -13.34
C ALA A 781 1.72 -10.59 -13.87
N LEU A 782 1.41 -11.52 -12.96
CA LEU A 782 1.27 -12.95 -13.25
C LEU A 782 0.32 -13.30 -14.42
N PRO A 783 -0.79 -12.58 -14.67
CA PRO A 783 -1.70 -12.87 -15.79
C PRO A 783 -1.06 -12.77 -17.18
N THR A 784 0.02 -11.99 -17.32
CA THR A 784 0.70 -11.80 -18.63
C THR A 784 1.55 -12.99 -19.07
N PHE A 785 1.72 -13.99 -18.21
CA PHE A 785 2.46 -15.23 -18.49
C PHE A 785 1.54 -16.43 -18.74
N VAL A 786 0.21 -16.24 -18.71
CA VAL A 786 -0.76 -17.27 -19.12
C VAL A 786 -0.87 -17.24 -20.64
N VAL A 787 -0.43 -18.30 -21.32
CA VAL A 787 -0.46 -18.42 -22.78
C VAL A 787 -1.84 -18.90 -23.25
N ASN A 788 -2.38 -19.89 -22.53
CA ASN A 788 -3.71 -20.47 -22.71
C ASN A 788 -4.12 -21.17 -21.40
N ARG A 789 -5.29 -21.82 -21.36
CA ARG A 789 -5.84 -22.44 -20.12
C ARG A 789 -4.93 -23.53 -19.53
N ASP A 790 -4.09 -24.17 -20.35
CA ASP A 790 -3.28 -25.33 -19.96
C ASP A 790 -1.77 -24.98 -19.82
N GLN A 791 -1.37 -23.75 -20.15
CA GLN A 791 0.04 -23.36 -20.26
C GLN A 791 0.35 -22.01 -19.61
N PHE A 792 1.21 -22.06 -18.59
CA PHE A 792 1.88 -20.91 -17.97
C PHE A 792 3.35 -20.85 -18.41
N ASP A 793 3.82 -19.70 -18.87
CA ASP A 793 5.18 -19.51 -19.39
C ASP A 793 6.18 -19.16 -18.28
N PHE A 794 6.71 -20.21 -17.64
CA PHE A 794 7.74 -20.08 -16.61
C PHE A 794 9.07 -19.52 -17.15
N GLN A 795 9.43 -19.77 -18.41
CA GLN A 795 10.68 -19.23 -18.98
C GLN A 795 10.57 -17.72 -19.16
N LYS A 796 9.46 -17.23 -19.74
CA LYS A 796 9.23 -15.79 -19.87
C LYS A 796 9.14 -15.10 -18.50
N LEU A 797 8.55 -15.76 -17.50
CA LEU A 797 8.55 -15.27 -16.11
C LEU A 797 9.98 -15.12 -15.58
N HIS A 798 10.81 -16.15 -15.74
CA HIS A 798 12.20 -16.14 -15.34
C HIS A 798 13.00 -15.02 -16.01
N ASP A 799 12.89 -14.87 -17.32
CA ASP A 799 13.58 -13.83 -18.09
C ASP A 799 13.19 -12.42 -17.64
N VAL A 800 11.89 -12.16 -17.45
CA VAL A 800 11.38 -10.87 -16.96
C VAL A 800 11.87 -10.59 -15.54
N VAL A 801 11.87 -11.59 -14.67
CA VAL A 801 12.40 -11.48 -13.29
C VAL A 801 13.89 -11.10 -13.30
N LYS A 802 14.69 -11.65 -14.23
CA LYS A 802 16.11 -11.27 -14.36
C LYS A 802 16.28 -9.78 -14.71
N VAL A 803 15.43 -9.22 -15.56
CA VAL A 803 15.44 -7.77 -15.87
C VAL A 803 15.01 -6.95 -14.65
N ILE A 804 13.93 -7.33 -13.96
CA ILE A 804 13.48 -6.62 -12.74
C ILE A 804 14.57 -6.58 -11.67
N THR A 805 15.28 -7.69 -11.44
CA THR A 805 16.41 -7.75 -10.50
C THR A 805 17.51 -6.76 -10.86
N LYS A 806 17.86 -6.64 -12.15
CA LYS A 806 18.84 -5.66 -12.65
C LYS A 806 18.35 -4.23 -12.44
N ASN A 807 17.08 -3.95 -12.75
CA ASN A 807 16.47 -2.63 -12.54
C ASN A 807 16.46 -2.22 -11.07
N LEU A 808 16.06 -3.13 -10.16
CA LEU A 808 16.05 -2.88 -8.73
C LEU A 808 17.47 -2.71 -8.16
N ASN A 809 18.46 -3.43 -8.69
CA ASN A 809 19.86 -3.20 -8.34
C ASN A 809 20.35 -1.81 -8.78
N ASN A 810 19.96 -1.33 -9.97
CA ASN A 810 20.34 0.00 -10.45
C ASN A 810 19.66 1.11 -9.64
N ILE A 811 18.41 0.90 -9.21
CA ILE A 811 17.67 1.80 -8.31
C ILE A 811 18.43 2.07 -7.00
N ILE A 812 19.15 1.09 -6.44
CA ILE A 812 19.98 1.29 -5.24
C ILE A 812 21.07 2.35 -5.47
N ASP A 813 21.58 2.46 -6.69
CA ASP A 813 22.66 3.40 -7.00
C ASP A 813 22.17 4.78 -7.45
N VAL A 814 20.99 4.87 -8.09
CA VAL A 814 20.39 6.14 -8.53
C VAL A 814 19.53 6.81 -7.44
N ASN A 815 19.02 6.06 -6.46
CA ASN A 815 18.10 6.58 -5.44
C ASN A 815 18.73 7.70 -4.58
N TYR A 816 18.01 8.81 -4.42
CA TYR A 816 18.28 9.84 -3.42
C TYR A 816 17.82 9.38 -2.02
N TYR A 817 18.75 9.30 -1.07
CA TYR A 817 18.46 8.88 0.31
C TYR A 817 18.12 10.09 1.20
N PRO A 818 16.99 10.07 1.94
CA PRO A 818 16.63 11.17 2.84
C PRO A 818 17.57 11.33 4.05
N VAL A 819 18.30 10.27 4.42
CA VAL A 819 19.21 10.17 5.57
C VAL A 819 20.41 9.27 5.23
N ILE A 820 21.57 9.52 5.85
CA ILE A 820 22.83 8.84 5.51
C ILE A 820 22.85 7.37 5.99
N GLU A 821 22.17 7.06 7.10
CA GLU A 821 22.03 5.69 7.60
C GLU A 821 21.28 4.77 6.63
N ALA A 822 20.42 5.35 5.78
CA ALA A 822 19.69 4.63 4.74
C ALA A 822 20.55 4.33 3.51
N GLU A 823 21.36 5.30 3.09
CA GLU A 823 22.35 5.09 2.02
C GLU A 823 23.37 4.02 2.43
N ARG A 824 23.92 4.14 3.64
CA ARG A 824 24.88 3.18 4.21
C ARG A 824 24.35 1.75 4.15
N SER A 825 23.15 1.52 4.69
CA SER A 825 22.56 0.17 4.73
C SER A 825 22.26 -0.38 3.33
N ASN A 826 21.65 0.43 2.45
CA ASN A 826 21.27 -0.03 1.11
C ASN A 826 22.50 -0.30 0.22
N LYS A 827 23.59 0.47 0.36
CA LYS A 827 24.83 0.25 -0.41
C LYS A 827 25.61 -0.98 0.07
N LYS A 828 25.64 -1.24 1.38
CA LYS A 828 26.38 -2.34 2.04
C LYS A 828 25.71 -3.72 1.88
N HIS A 829 24.38 -3.76 1.90
CA HIS A 829 23.59 -5.00 1.85
C HIS A 829 22.91 -5.22 0.48
N ARG A 830 22.56 -4.14 -0.22
CA ARG A 830 21.90 -4.14 -1.52
C ARG A 830 20.60 -4.98 -1.62
N PRO A 831 19.69 -4.97 -0.62
CA PRO A 831 18.46 -5.75 -0.67
C PRO A 831 17.46 -5.19 -1.69
N ILE A 832 16.70 -6.08 -2.32
CA ILE A 832 15.60 -5.74 -3.22
C ILE A 832 14.36 -6.58 -2.87
N GLY A 833 13.17 -6.13 -3.29
CA GLY A 833 11.91 -6.84 -3.07
C GLY A 833 11.12 -6.98 -4.37
N LEU A 834 11.24 -8.13 -5.01
CA LEU A 834 10.32 -8.58 -6.05
C LEU A 834 9.06 -9.14 -5.39
N GLY A 835 7.91 -8.66 -5.85
CA GLY A 835 6.59 -9.19 -5.51
C GLY A 835 5.81 -9.60 -6.76
N VAL A 836 4.54 -9.91 -6.55
CA VAL A 836 3.61 -10.30 -7.62
C VAL A 836 2.34 -9.44 -7.54
N GLN A 837 1.51 -9.52 -8.57
CA GLN A 837 0.13 -9.05 -8.61
C GLN A 837 -0.69 -9.92 -9.58
N GLY A 838 -2.00 -9.97 -9.35
CA GLY A 838 -2.90 -10.74 -10.20
C GLY A 838 -2.78 -12.27 -10.08
N LEU A 839 -2.43 -12.82 -8.91
CA LEU A 839 -2.40 -14.28 -8.73
C LEU A 839 -3.81 -14.89 -8.94
N ALA A 840 -4.84 -14.26 -8.39
CA ALA A 840 -6.22 -14.71 -8.58
C ALA A 840 -6.67 -14.61 -10.04
N ASP A 841 -6.31 -13.53 -10.74
CA ASP A 841 -6.54 -13.37 -12.19
C ASP A 841 -5.86 -14.49 -13.00
N ALA A 842 -4.61 -14.83 -12.67
CA ALA A 842 -3.88 -15.92 -13.33
C ALA A 842 -4.57 -17.28 -13.11
N PHE A 843 -5.04 -17.57 -11.89
CA PHE A 843 -5.85 -18.76 -11.61
C PHE A 843 -7.18 -18.76 -12.37
N MET A 844 -7.87 -17.62 -12.46
CA MET A 844 -9.13 -17.47 -13.21
C MET A 844 -8.94 -17.64 -14.73
N LEU A 845 -7.78 -17.23 -15.28
CA LEU A 845 -7.41 -17.46 -16.68
C LEU A 845 -7.09 -18.94 -16.96
N MET A 846 -6.36 -19.60 -16.05
CA MET A 846 -6.07 -21.04 -16.10
C MET A 846 -7.28 -21.93 -15.73
N LYS A 847 -8.41 -21.33 -15.31
CA LYS A 847 -9.62 -22.02 -14.82
C LYS A 847 -9.37 -22.92 -13.60
N PHE A 848 -8.43 -22.54 -12.73
CA PHE A 848 -8.15 -23.22 -11.47
C PHE A 848 -8.86 -22.50 -10.30
N PRO A 849 -9.76 -23.16 -9.54
CA PRO A 849 -10.25 -22.65 -8.26
C PRO A 849 -9.10 -22.36 -7.31
N PHE A 850 -9.20 -21.29 -6.51
CA PHE A 850 -8.10 -20.86 -5.63
C PHE A 850 -7.68 -21.94 -4.61
N ASP A 851 -8.64 -22.78 -4.18
CA ASP A 851 -8.45 -23.90 -3.26
C ASP A 851 -8.13 -25.26 -3.92
N SER A 852 -7.87 -25.27 -5.24
CA SER A 852 -7.52 -26.48 -6.01
C SER A 852 -6.07 -26.93 -5.82
N ALA A 853 -5.79 -28.20 -6.14
CA ALA A 853 -4.42 -28.74 -6.10
C ALA A 853 -3.54 -28.13 -7.19
N GLU A 854 -4.15 -27.81 -8.34
CA GLU A 854 -3.55 -27.19 -9.51
C GLU A 854 -3.11 -25.76 -9.20
N ALA A 855 -3.97 -24.94 -8.57
CA ALA A 855 -3.61 -23.60 -8.10
C ALA A 855 -2.51 -23.65 -7.03
N LYS A 856 -2.52 -24.66 -6.14
CA LYS A 856 -1.47 -24.88 -5.16
C LYS A 856 -0.11 -25.19 -5.81
N GLN A 857 -0.10 -26.07 -6.81
CA GLN A 857 1.12 -26.44 -7.54
C GLN A 857 1.65 -25.27 -8.36
N LEU A 858 0.78 -24.55 -9.07
CA LEU A 858 1.14 -23.36 -9.83
C LEU A 858 1.70 -22.24 -8.93
N ASN A 859 1.14 -22.05 -7.73
CA ASN A 859 1.69 -21.15 -6.70
C ASN A 859 3.13 -21.51 -6.34
N ILE A 860 3.43 -22.79 -6.08
CA ILE A 860 4.80 -23.25 -5.78
C ILE A 860 5.73 -22.90 -6.96
N GLN A 861 5.35 -23.30 -8.17
CA GLN A 861 6.18 -23.13 -9.37
C GLN A 861 6.43 -21.66 -9.75
N ILE A 862 5.44 -20.78 -9.58
CA ILE A 862 5.60 -19.33 -9.81
C ILE A 862 6.67 -18.74 -8.87
N PHE A 863 6.56 -19.00 -7.56
CA PHE A 863 7.49 -18.43 -6.60
C PHE A 863 8.87 -19.09 -6.64
N GLU A 864 8.94 -20.39 -6.93
CA GLU A 864 10.20 -21.09 -7.25
C GLU A 864 10.92 -20.42 -8.44
N THR A 865 10.19 -20.15 -9.53
CA THR A 865 10.72 -19.49 -10.73
C THR A 865 11.20 -18.06 -10.46
N ILE A 866 10.43 -17.28 -9.69
CA ILE A 866 10.82 -15.91 -9.30
C ILE A 866 12.10 -15.94 -8.47
N TYR A 867 12.21 -16.85 -7.50
CA TYR A 867 13.41 -16.93 -6.66
C TYR A 867 14.63 -17.40 -7.46
N HIS A 868 14.47 -18.39 -8.34
CA HIS A 868 15.53 -18.88 -9.22
C HIS A 868 16.08 -17.77 -10.14
N GLY A 869 15.20 -17.12 -10.91
CA GLY A 869 15.60 -16.06 -11.83
C GLY A 869 16.20 -14.84 -11.12
N ALA A 870 15.70 -14.50 -9.92
CA ALA A 870 16.25 -13.39 -9.14
C ALA A 870 17.66 -13.71 -8.61
N LEU A 871 17.89 -14.94 -8.11
CA LEU A 871 19.22 -15.38 -7.69
C LEU A 871 20.18 -15.45 -8.87
N GLU A 872 19.75 -15.96 -10.02
CA GLU A 872 20.57 -16.05 -11.23
C GLU A 872 21.01 -14.66 -11.72
N ALA A 873 20.09 -13.70 -11.86
CA ALA A 873 20.47 -12.33 -12.21
C ALA A 873 21.35 -11.65 -11.15
N SER A 874 21.14 -11.95 -9.86
CA SER A 874 22.00 -11.42 -8.80
C SER A 874 23.41 -12.04 -8.83
N ASN A 875 23.54 -13.29 -9.26
CA ASN A 875 24.82 -13.96 -9.52
C ASN A 875 25.52 -13.42 -10.78
N GLU A 876 24.81 -13.21 -11.89
CA GLU A 876 25.34 -12.52 -13.10
C GLU A 876 25.89 -11.13 -12.78
N LEU A 877 25.19 -10.38 -11.91
CA LEU A 877 25.65 -9.08 -11.43
C LEU A 877 26.86 -9.20 -10.51
N ALA A 878 26.98 -10.26 -9.72
CA ALA A 878 28.13 -10.50 -8.85
C ALA A 878 29.38 -10.90 -9.63
N GLU A 879 29.25 -11.69 -10.70
CA GLU A 879 30.35 -12.00 -11.61
C GLU A 879 30.94 -10.73 -12.26
N LYS A 880 30.09 -9.74 -12.58
CA LYS A 880 30.50 -8.48 -13.23
C LYS A 880 30.98 -7.40 -12.25
N LEU A 881 30.34 -7.28 -11.08
CA LEU A 881 30.50 -6.12 -10.16
C LEU A 881 31.02 -6.51 -8.77
N GLY A 882 31.26 -7.80 -8.52
CA GLY A 882 31.50 -8.38 -7.20
C GLY A 882 30.22 -8.59 -6.39
N ALA A 883 30.27 -9.47 -5.39
CA ALA A 883 29.18 -9.65 -4.42
C ALA A 883 28.92 -8.36 -3.60
N TYR A 884 27.83 -8.31 -2.83
CA TYR A 884 27.61 -7.23 -1.87
C TYR A 884 28.62 -7.30 -0.70
N GLU A 885 28.91 -6.16 -0.07
CA GLU A 885 30.01 -5.99 0.90
C GLU A 885 29.98 -6.97 2.09
N SER A 886 28.77 -7.37 2.49
CA SER A 886 28.49 -8.22 3.65
C SER A 886 28.05 -9.64 3.27
N TYR A 887 28.43 -10.10 2.08
CA TYR A 887 28.13 -11.43 1.57
C TYR A 887 28.81 -12.54 2.38
N GLU A 888 30.08 -12.36 2.73
CA GLU A 888 30.83 -13.37 3.47
C GLU A 888 30.21 -13.66 4.85
N GLY A 889 30.07 -14.95 5.15
CA GLY A 889 29.41 -15.43 6.36
C GLY A 889 27.89 -15.48 6.29
N SER A 890 27.25 -14.89 5.27
CA SER A 890 25.80 -15.06 5.03
C SER A 890 25.45 -16.53 4.69
N PRO A 891 24.23 -17.01 4.98
CA PRO A 891 23.80 -18.35 4.59
C PRO A 891 23.99 -18.68 3.10
N VAL A 892 23.75 -17.72 2.19
CA VAL A 892 23.95 -17.93 0.75
C VAL A 892 25.42 -18.18 0.42
N SER A 893 26.37 -17.53 1.12
CA SER A 893 27.82 -17.85 0.98
C SER A 893 28.21 -19.24 1.48
N GLN A 894 27.35 -19.89 2.27
CA GLN A 894 27.50 -21.26 2.74
C GLN A 894 26.72 -22.27 1.86
N GLY A 895 26.11 -21.83 0.75
CA GLY A 895 25.29 -22.66 -0.13
C GLY A 895 23.88 -22.96 0.41
N ILE A 896 23.44 -22.25 1.45
CA ILE A 896 22.12 -22.37 2.08
C ILE A 896 21.20 -21.31 1.45
N LEU A 897 20.26 -21.75 0.63
CA LEU A 897 19.22 -20.93 0.03
C LEU A 897 17.94 -20.99 0.88
N GLN A 898 16.94 -20.18 0.51
CA GLN A 898 15.77 -20.00 1.36
C GLN A 898 15.03 -21.31 1.67
N TYR A 899 14.79 -22.18 0.68
CA TYR A 899 14.03 -23.43 0.90
C TYR A 899 14.76 -24.40 1.82
N ASP A 900 16.10 -24.38 1.87
CA ASP A 900 16.89 -25.17 2.80
C ASP A 900 16.56 -24.76 4.25
N MET A 901 16.39 -23.45 4.51
CA MET A 901 15.99 -22.91 5.82
C MET A 901 14.56 -23.28 6.23
N TRP A 902 13.73 -23.75 5.30
CA TRP A 902 12.40 -24.31 5.57
C TRP A 902 12.38 -25.85 5.56
N ASN A 903 13.50 -26.51 5.26
CA ASN A 903 13.60 -27.95 5.00
C ASN A 903 12.68 -28.43 3.85
N VAL A 904 12.52 -27.60 2.81
CA VAL A 904 11.72 -27.89 1.62
C VAL A 904 12.66 -28.30 0.47
N THR A 905 12.33 -29.38 -0.22
CA THR A 905 12.95 -29.73 -1.51
C THR A 905 12.16 -29.03 -2.63
N PRO A 906 12.81 -28.23 -3.51
CA PRO A 906 12.15 -27.63 -4.67
C PRO A 906 11.57 -28.65 -5.66
N THR A 907 10.79 -28.18 -6.63
CA THR A 907 10.37 -29.03 -7.75
C THR A 907 11.54 -29.25 -8.72
N SER A 908 11.36 -30.12 -9.72
CA SER A 908 12.34 -30.35 -10.78
C SER A 908 12.24 -29.33 -11.94
N LEU A 909 11.66 -28.15 -11.70
CA LEU A 909 11.44 -27.14 -12.75
C LEU A 909 12.73 -26.40 -13.11
N TRP A 910 13.64 -26.20 -12.16
CA TRP A 910 14.90 -25.46 -12.33
C TRP A 910 16.09 -26.22 -11.72
N ASP A 911 17.29 -26.11 -12.31
CA ASP A 911 18.51 -26.74 -11.79
C ASP A 911 19.17 -25.89 -10.69
N TRP A 912 18.65 -26.09 -9.48
CA TRP A 912 19.20 -25.53 -8.25
C TRP A 912 20.65 -25.96 -7.96
N THR A 913 21.13 -27.08 -8.48
CA THR A 913 22.51 -27.55 -8.26
C THR A 913 23.49 -26.75 -9.09
N GLU A 914 23.17 -26.51 -10.37
CA GLU A 914 23.96 -25.63 -11.24
C GLU A 914 24.00 -24.20 -10.67
N LEU A 915 22.85 -23.66 -10.27
CA LEU A 915 22.78 -22.31 -9.69
C LEU A 915 23.58 -22.20 -8.39
N LYS A 916 23.48 -23.17 -7.46
CA LYS A 916 24.33 -23.20 -6.25
C LYS A 916 25.82 -23.26 -6.59
N SER A 917 26.22 -23.98 -7.64
CA SER A 917 27.62 -24.00 -8.09
C SER A 917 28.10 -22.66 -8.65
N LYS A 918 27.23 -21.91 -9.36
CA LYS A 918 27.55 -20.56 -9.85
C LYS A 918 27.64 -19.55 -8.70
N ILE A 919 26.74 -19.64 -7.72
CA ILE A 919 26.75 -18.82 -6.50
C ILE A 919 28.02 -19.08 -5.67
N ALA A 920 28.41 -20.35 -5.49
CA ALA A 920 29.64 -20.69 -4.77
C ALA A 920 30.92 -20.15 -5.42
N LYS A 921 30.90 -19.88 -6.74
CA LYS A 921 32.05 -19.36 -7.50
C LYS A 921 32.09 -17.82 -7.55
N HIS A 922 30.96 -17.14 -7.62
CA HIS A 922 30.88 -15.69 -7.88
C HIS A 922 30.15 -14.86 -6.81
N GLY A 923 29.42 -15.51 -5.91
CA GLY A 923 28.51 -14.85 -4.96
C GLY A 923 27.23 -14.33 -5.59
N VAL A 924 26.54 -13.42 -4.87
CA VAL A 924 25.36 -12.70 -5.36
C VAL A 924 25.48 -11.20 -5.04
N ARG A 925 24.86 -10.34 -5.87
CA ARG A 925 24.96 -8.89 -5.76
C ARG A 925 23.99 -8.29 -4.74
N ASN A 926 22.97 -9.02 -4.34
CA ASN A 926 21.88 -8.57 -3.48
C ASN A 926 21.71 -9.56 -2.32
N SER A 927 21.58 -9.06 -1.10
CA SER A 927 21.44 -9.91 0.09
C SER A 927 20.07 -10.56 0.24
N LEU A 928 19.02 -9.93 -0.29
CA LEU A 928 17.62 -10.36 -0.25
C LEU A 928 16.94 -9.93 -1.55
N LEU A 929 15.97 -10.73 -2.01
CA LEU A 929 15.43 -10.65 -3.36
C LEU A 929 13.90 -10.58 -3.43
N VAL A 930 13.17 -11.36 -2.64
CA VAL A 930 11.73 -11.60 -2.85
C VAL A 930 10.93 -11.18 -1.62
N ALA A 931 9.96 -10.28 -1.82
CA ALA A 931 9.11 -9.71 -0.78
C ALA A 931 7.74 -9.29 -1.35
N PRO A 932 6.73 -10.18 -1.40
CA PRO A 932 5.42 -9.85 -1.95
C PRO A 932 4.64 -8.82 -1.09
N MET A 933 4.61 -7.58 -1.58
CA MET A 933 4.03 -6.38 -0.97
C MET A 933 2.56 -6.15 -1.36
N PRO A 934 1.80 -5.27 -0.67
CA PRO A 934 0.46 -4.88 -1.11
C PRO A 934 0.55 -4.02 -2.36
N THR A 935 -0.17 -4.39 -3.42
CA THR A 935 -0.09 -3.74 -4.75
C THR A 935 -1.29 -2.84 -5.05
N ALA A 936 -2.03 -2.37 -4.04
CA ALA A 936 -3.29 -1.63 -4.18
C ALA A 936 -3.35 -0.62 -5.34
N SER A 937 -2.37 0.30 -5.42
CA SER A 937 -2.33 1.29 -6.51
C SER A 937 -1.84 0.72 -7.84
N THR A 938 -0.81 -0.13 -7.85
CA THR A 938 -0.17 -0.63 -9.07
C THR A 938 -1.01 -1.68 -9.79
N SER A 939 -1.66 -2.57 -9.05
CA SER A 939 -2.62 -3.54 -9.58
C SER A 939 -3.91 -2.88 -10.08
N GLN A 940 -4.38 -1.82 -9.41
CA GLN A 940 -5.43 -0.95 -9.95
C GLN A 940 -5.02 -0.30 -11.29
N ILE A 941 -3.76 0.13 -11.44
CA ILE A 941 -3.25 0.70 -12.70
C ILE A 941 -3.21 -0.35 -13.82
N LEU A 942 -2.62 -1.52 -13.56
CA LEU A 942 -2.50 -2.57 -14.59
C LEU A 942 -3.83 -3.25 -14.93
N GLY A 943 -4.76 -3.29 -13.98
CA GLY A 943 -6.10 -3.85 -14.10
C GLY A 943 -6.27 -5.25 -13.52
N PHE A 944 -5.47 -5.62 -12.51
CA PHE A 944 -5.46 -6.95 -11.88
C PHE A 944 -5.82 -6.89 -10.39
N ASN A 945 -6.06 -8.04 -9.75
CA ASN A 945 -6.28 -8.13 -8.31
C ASN A 945 -4.98 -7.90 -7.50
N GLU A 946 -5.14 -7.57 -6.21
CA GLU A 946 -4.01 -7.24 -5.33
C GLU A 946 -3.14 -8.46 -5.01
N CYS A 947 -1.84 -8.32 -5.28
CA CYS A 947 -0.77 -9.23 -4.90
C CYS A 947 -1.08 -10.73 -5.14
N PHE A 948 -1.04 -11.53 -4.07
CA PHE A 948 -1.41 -12.95 -4.03
C PHE A 948 -2.80 -13.19 -3.39
N GLU A 949 -3.62 -12.14 -3.22
CA GLU A 949 -4.93 -12.25 -2.56
C GLU A 949 -5.98 -12.87 -3.49
N PRO A 950 -6.96 -13.64 -2.96
CA PRO A 950 -8.19 -13.94 -3.68
C PRO A 950 -9.05 -12.69 -3.89
N TYR A 951 -10.04 -12.76 -4.78
CA TYR A 951 -11.02 -11.69 -4.93
C TYR A 951 -11.84 -11.50 -3.65
N THR A 952 -11.91 -10.26 -3.15
CA THR A 952 -12.68 -9.94 -1.93
C THR A 952 -14.19 -9.91 -2.18
N SER A 953 -14.59 -9.69 -3.44
CA SER A 953 -15.97 -9.66 -3.93
C SER A 953 -15.96 -9.78 -5.46
N ASN A 954 -16.96 -10.45 -6.06
CA ASN A 954 -17.16 -10.40 -7.52
C ASN A 954 -17.96 -9.18 -7.99
N LEU A 955 -18.46 -8.35 -7.09
CA LEU A 955 -19.14 -7.09 -7.41
C LEU A 955 -18.86 -6.05 -6.34
N TYR A 956 -18.24 -4.93 -6.72
CA TYR A 956 -17.83 -3.89 -5.78
C TYR A 956 -18.05 -2.50 -6.35
N THR A 957 -18.36 -1.54 -5.47
CA THR A 957 -18.51 -0.13 -5.85
C THR A 957 -17.15 0.58 -5.74
N ARG A 958 -16.71 1.24 -6.82
CA ARG A 958 -15.58 2.17 -6.77
C ARG A 958 -16.05 3.62 -6.81
N ARG A 959 -15.48 4.42 -5.92
CA ARG A 959 -15.64 5.88 -5.86
C ARG A 959 -14.54 6.55 -6.67
N VAL A 960 -14.93 7.38 -7.62
CA VAL A 960 -14.05 8.33 -8.32
C VAL A 960 -14.65 9.74 -8.18
N LEU A 961 -13.95 10.77 -8.66
CA LEU A 961 -14.45 12.15 -8.58
C LEU A 961 -15.77 12.35 -9.34
N ALA A 962 -15.99 11.57 -10.41
CA ALA A 962 -17.22 11.54 -11.20
C ALA A 962 -18.40 10.80 -10.54
N GLY A 963 -18.20 10.12 -9.41
CA GLY A 963 -19.27 9.41 -8.68
C GLY A 963 -18.94 7.97 -8.29
N GLU A 964 -19.98 7.18 -8.05
CA GLU A 964 -19.90 5.78 -7.65
C GLU A 964 -20.22 4.84 -8.82
N PHE A 965 -19.30 3.94 -9.13
CA PHE A 965 -19.41 2.98 -10.24
C PHE A 965 -19.44 1.56 -9.70
N GLN A 966 -20.41 0.76 -10.13
CA GLN A 966 -20.45 -0.67 -9.85
C GLN A 966 -19.55 -1.41 -10.84
N ILE A 967 -18.65 -2.25 -10.32
CA ILE A 967 -17.70 -3.02 -11.11
C ILE A 967 -17.89 -4.50 -10.79
N VAL A 968 -18.30 -5.27 -11.79
CA VAL A 968 -18.30 -6.74 -11.76
C VAL A 968 -16.86 -7.22 -11.98
N ASN A 969 -16.47 -8.34 -11.37
CA ASN A 969 -15.24 -9.05 -11.71
C ASN A 969 -15.22 -9.32 -13.24
N PRO A 970 -14.25 -8.78 -14.00
CA PRO A 970 -14.27 -8.85 -15.46
C PRO A 970 -14.17 -10.29 -15.99
N TRP A 971 -13.50 -11.17 -15.23
CA TRP A 971 -13.38 -12.58 -15.57
C TRP A 971 -14.73 -13.31 -15.43
N LEU A 972 -15.44 -13.07 -14.32
CA LEU A 972 -16.78 -13.64 -14.11
C LEU A 972 -17.78 -13.10 -15.13
N LEU A 973 -17.78 -11.77 -15.37
CA LEU A 973 -18.69 -11.14 -16.32
C LEU A 973 -18.50 -11.71 -17.74
N LYS A 974 -17.25 -11.92 -18.16
CA LYS A 974 -16.94 -12.57 -19.43
C LYS A 974 -17.48 -14.00 -19.50
N ASP A 975 -17.19 -14.83 -18.50
CA ASP A 975 -17.68 -16.23 -18.46
C ASP A 975 -19.22 -16.30 -18.46
N LEU A 976 -19.91 -15.42 -17.72
CA LEU A 976 -21.38 -15.39 -17.68
C LEU A 976 -22.01 -14.89 -18.98
N VAL A 977 -21.35 -13.97 -19.71
CA VAL A 977 -21.80 -13.53 -21.04
C VAL A 977 -21.54 -14.62 -22.09
N GLU A 978 -20.38 -15.29 -22.07
CA GLU A 978 -20.08 -16.41 -22.97
C GLU A 978 -21.02 -17.62 -22.78
N MET A 979 -21.67 -17.74 -21.61
CA MET A 979 -22.66 -18.77 -21.29
C MET A 979 -24.12 -18.31 -21.42
N ASP A 980 -24.39 -17.08 -21.87
CA ASP A 980 -25.74 -16.47 -21.94
C ASP A 980 -26.50 -16.47 -20.59
N LEU A 981 -25.75 -16.36 -19.48
CA LEU A 981 -26.28 -16.32 -18.10
C LEU A 981 -26.35 -14.90 -17.53
N TRP A 982 -25.74 -13.90 -18.18
CA TRP A 982 -25.69 -12.53 -17.66
C TRP A 982 -26.98 -11.75 -17.94
N ASN A 983 -27.68 -11.37 -16.87
CA ASN A 983 -28.86 -10.50 -16.93
C ASN A 983 -28.98 -9.63 -15.66
N GLU A 984 -29.91 -8.67 -15.65
CA GLU A 984 -30.10 -7.76 -14.52
C GLU A 984 -30.56 -8.48 -13.23
N ASP A 985 -31.29 -9.61 -13.33
CA ASP A 985 -31.69 -10.39 -12.15
C ASP A 985 -30.48 -11.10 -11.51
N VAL A 986 -29.58 -11.66 -12.33
CA VAL A 986 -28.30 -12.23 -11.86
C VAL A 986 -27.42 -11.17 -11.22
N LYS A 987 -27.27 -10.00 -11.86
CA LYS A 987 -26.58 -8.84 -11.27
C LYS A 987 -27.18 -8.42 -9.92
N ASN A 988 -28.51 -8.33 -9.83
CA ASN A 988 -29.22 -7.99 -8.60
C ASN A 988 -29.07 -9.06 -7.51
N MET A 989 -29.02 -10.35 -7.87
CA MET A 989 -28.70 -11.43 -6.93
C MET A 989 -27.26 -11.35 -6.42
N ILE A 990 -26.27 -11.05 -7.27
CA ILE A 990 -24.87 -10.83 -6.83
C ILE A 990 -24.80 -9.63 -5.87
N MET A 991 -25.54 -8.55 -6.13
CA MET A 991 -25.65 -7.42 -5.20
C MET A 991 -26.28 -7.83 -3.86
N SER A 992 -27.42 -8.53 -3.91
CA SER A 992 -28.13 -9.08 -2.73
C SER A 992 -27.20 -9.94 -1.86
N ASP A 993 -26.43 -10.83 -2.47
CA ASP A 993 -25.59 -11.80 -1.78
C ASP A 993 -24.15 -11.28 -1.55
N GLY A 994 -23.93 -9.97 -1.76
CA GLY A 994 -22.71 -9.26 -1.36
C GLY A 994 -21.47 -9.64 -2.16
N GLY A 995 -21.64 -9.88 -3.46
CA GLY A 995 -20.58 -10.28 -4.38
C GLY A 995 -20.35 -11.79 -4.50
N SER A 996 -21.16 -12.59 -3.81
CA SER A 996 -21.16 -14.05 -3.93
C SER A 996 -21.96 -14.51 -5.15
N ILE A 997 -21.59 -15.65 -5.72
CA ILE A 997 -22.38 -16.37 -6.73
C ILE A 997 -22.86 -17.76 -6.26
N GLN A 998 -22.51 -18.17 -5.03
CA GLN A 998 -22.72 -19.55 -4.56
C GLN A 998 -24.21 -19.93 -4.52
N ASN A 999 -25.06 -19.00 -4.09
CA ASN A 999 -26.50 -19.22 -3.91
C ASN A 999 -27.34 -18.83 -5.14
N ILE A 1000 -26.70 -18.50 -6.27
CA ILE A 1000 -27.41 -18.13 -7.50
C ILE A 1000 -27.78 -19.41 -8.26
N PRO A 1001 -29.08 -19.67 -8.52
CA PRO A 1001 -29.50 -20.84 -9.29
C PRO A 1001 -29.16 -20.67 -10.78
N GLY A 1002 -28.99 -21.78 -11.49
CA GLY A 1002 -28.57 -21.78 -12.91
C GLY A 1002 -27.08 -21.51 -13.18
N ILE A 1003 -26.29 -21.00 -12.23
CA ILE A 1003 -24.83 -20.91 -12.39
C ILE A 1003 -24.17 -22.28 -12.11
N PRO A 1004 -23.36 -22.84 -13.03
CA PRO A 1004 -22.68 -24.13 -12.84
C PRO A 1004 -21.75 -24.16 -11.63
N GLN A 1005 -21.67 -25.33 -10.97
CA GLN A 1005 -20.80 -25.52 -9.80
C GLN A 1005 -19.31 -25.23 -10.10
N THR A 1006 -18.85 -25.53 -11.31
CA THR A 1006 -17.47 -25.22 -11.76
C THR A 1006 -17.17 -23.72 -11.74
N LEU A 1007 -18.12 -22.86 -12.11
CA LEU A 1007 -17.99 -21.41 -12.01
C LEU A 1007 -18.06 -20.97 -10.54
N LYS A 1008 -18.96 -21.56 -9.75
CA LYS A 1008 -19.09 -21.29 -8.31
C LYS A 1008 -17.79 -21.56 -7.56
N ASP A 1009 -17.12 -22.67 -7.86
CA ASP A 1009 -15.80 -22.98 -7.29
C ASP A 1009 -14.70 -22.02 -7.78
N LEU A 1010 -14.67 -21.69 -9.08
CA LEU A 1010 -13.67 -20.78 -9.66
C LEU A 1010 -13.74 -19.36 -9.09
N TYR A 1011 -14.95 -18.84 -8.86
CA TYR A 1011 -15.21 -17.47 -8.42
C TYR A 1011 -15.59 -17.35 -6.94
N LYS A 1012 -15.15 -18.31 -6.10
CA LYS A 1012 -15.23 -18.18 -4.64
C LYS A 1012 -14.59 -16.88 -4.17
N THR A 1013 -15.31 -16.12 -3.34
CA THR A 1013 -14.75 -14.93 -2.69
C THR A 1013 -13.83 -15.34 -1.53
N VAL A 1014 -12.93 -14.44 -1.09
CA VAL A 1014 -12.03 -14.67 0.04
C VAL A 1014 -12.75 -15.07 1.35
N TRP A 1015 -14.04 -14.76 1.46
CA TRP A 1015 -14.90 -15.08 2.61
C TRP A 1015 -15.49 -16.49 2.55
N GLU A 1016 -15.53 -17.08 1.36
CA GLU A 1016 -15.96 -18.46 1.09
C GLU A 1016 -14.76 -19.43 1.11
N LEU A 1017 -13.54 -18.91 0.94
CA LEU A 1017 -12.29 -19.68 0.97
C LEU A 1017 -11.82 -19.97 2.41
N SER A 1018 -11.38 -21.21 2.61
CA SER A 1018 -10.75 -21.64 3.85
C SER A 1018 -9.44 -20.89 4.10
N GLN A 1019 -9.41 -20.04 5.13
CA GLN A 1019 -8.19 -19.31 5.54
C GLN A 1019 -7.02 -20.24 5.88
N ARG A 1020 -7.29 -21.50 6.25
CA ARG A 1020 -6.26 -22.53 6.41
C ARG A 1020 -5.50 -22.79 5.10
N THR A 1021 -6.23 -22.86 3.98
CA THR A 1021 -5.65 -23.05 2.63
C THR A 1021 -4.84 -21.84 2.21
N ILE A 1022 -5.30 -20.62 2.53
CA ILE A 1022 -4.55 -19.39 2.31
C ILE A 1022 -3.21 -19.39 3.08
N VAL A 1023 -3.23 -19.83 4.35
CA VAL A 1023 -2.01 -20.00 5.17
C VAL A 1023 -1.10 -21.11 4.65
N ASP A 1024 -1.67 -22.23 4.18
CA ASP A 1024 -0.89 -23.31 3.56
C ASP A 1024 -0.17 -22.83 2.29
N MET A 1025 -0.89 -22.21 1.34
CA MET A 1025 -0.29 -21.64 0.12
C MET A 1025 0.75 -20.56 0.42
N ALA A 1026 0.54 -19.77 1.48
CA ALA A 1026 1.51 -18.77 1.97
C ALA A 1026 2.78 -19.42 2.54
N ALA A 1027 2.66 -20.55 3.25
CA ALA A 1027 3.80 -21.30 3.74
C ALA A 1027 4.57 -21.99 2.60
N ASP A 1028 3.86 -22.58 1.63
CA ASP A 1028 4.46 -23.24 0.47
C ASP A 1028 5.34 -22.26 -0.34
N ARG A 1029 4.82 -21.06 -0.68
CA ARG A 1029 5.63 -20.01 -1.34
C ARG A 1029 6.66 -19.37 -0.41
N GLY A 1030 6.46 -19.44 0.91
CA GLY A 1030 7.39 -18.93 1.92
C GLY A 1030 8.79 -19.55 1.83
N ALA A 1031 8.89 -20.80 1.35
CA ALA A 1031 10.15 -21.48 1.07
C ALA A 1031 10.98 -20.81 -0.05
N PHE A 1032 10.37 -19.98 -0.89
CA PHE A 1032 11.03 -19.25 -1.99
C PHE A 1032 10.99 -17.72 -1.77
N ILE A 1033 10.68 -17.27 -0.55
CA ILE A 1033 10.61 -15.87 -0.15
C ILE A 1033 11.62 -15.61 0.98
N ASP A 1034 12.76 -15.00 0.64
CA ASP A 1034 13.85 -14.71 1.57
C ASP A 1034 13.53 -13.57 2.55
N GLN A 1035 12.60 -12.66 2.21
CA GLN A 1035 12.01 -11.69 3.14
C GLN A 1035 10.72 -12.23 3.77
N SER A 1036 9.55 -11.63 3.55
CA SER A 1036 8.24 -12.12 4.01
C SER A 1036 7.16 -11.69 3.00
N GLN A 1037 5.88 -11.83 3.36
CA GLN A 1037 4.73 -11.49 2.51
C GLN A 1037 3.61 -10.81 3.33
N SER A 1038 2.92 -9.83 2.75
CA SER A 1038 1.87 -9.04 3.42
C SER A 1038 0.54 -9.80 3.56
N LEU A 1039 0.51 -10.85 4.37
CA LEU A 1039 -0.62 -11.80 4.46
C LEU A 1039 -1.84 -11.22 5.20
N ASN A 1040 -2.81 -10.66 4.49
CA ASN A 1040 -4.13 -10.34 5.08
C ASN A 1040 -4.92 -11.63 5.37
N ILE A 1041 -5.68 -11.62 6.47
CA ILE A 1041 -6.55 -12.72 6.89
C ILE A 1041 -8.00 -12.24 6.95
N PHE A 1042 -8.92 -13.01 6.38
CA PHE A 1042 -10.31 -12.64 6.19
C PHE A 1042 -11.23 -13.61 6.95
N ILE A 1043 -11.87 -13.11 8.01
CA ILE A 1043 -12.80 -13.91 8.83
C ILE A 1043 -14.07 -13.09 9.01
N GLY A 1044 -15.13 -13.45 8.29
CA GLY A 1044 -16.41 -12.71 8.29
C GLY A 1044 -16.93 -12.50 9.71
N GLU A 1045 -17.11 -13.59 10.45
CA GLU A 1045 -17.46 -13.59 11.88
C GLU A 1045 -16.27 -14.05 12.74
N PRO A 1046 -15.45 -13.11 13.25
CA PRO A 1046 -14.33 -13.43 14.13
C PRO A 1046 -14.82 -13.90 15.50
N ASN A 1047 -14.12 -14.88 16.07
CA ASN A 1047 -14.21 -15.19 17.49
C ASN A 1047 -12.83 -15.66 17.98
N PHE A 1048 -12.61 -15.63 19.29
CA PHE A 1048 -11.30 -15.93 19.87
C PHE A 1048 -10.81 -17.35 19.54
N GLY A 1049 -11.70 -18.34 19.40
CA GLY A 1049 -11.35 -19.69 18.99
C GLY A 1049 -10.83 -19.76 17.56
N LYS A 1050 -11.57 -19.19 16.60
CA LYS A 1050 -11.16 -19.09 15.19
C LYS A 1050 -9.82 -18.36 15.05
N LEU A 1051 -9.70 -17.16 15.66
CA LEU A 1051 -8.47 -16.37 15.60
C LEU A 1051 -7.28 -17.08 16.24
N THR A 1052 -7.47 -17.73 17.39
CA THR A 1052 -6.43 -18.55 18.04
C THR A 1052 -5.97 -19.66 17.10
N SER A 1053 -6.91 -20.45 16.56
CA SER A 1053 -6.56 -21.56 15.66
C SER A 1053 -5.80 -21.11 14.41
N MET A 1054 -6.17 -19.96 13.83
CA MET A 1054 -5.52 -19.39 12.65
C MET A 1054 -4.08 -18.93 12.95
N HIS A 1055 -3.87 -18.13 14.00
CA HIS A 1055 -2.53 -17.66 14.38
C HIS A 1055 -1.60 -18.81 14.77
N PHE A 1056 -2.10 -19.79 15.54
CA PHE A 1056 -1.31 -20.96 15.90
C PHE A 1056 -0.97 -21.82 14.69
N TYR A 1057 -1.87 -21.96 13.71
CA TYR A 1057 -1.59 -22.68 12.47
C TYR A 1057 -0.51 -21.98 11.63
N GLY A 1058 -0.61 -20.65 11.46
CA GLY A 1058 0.41 -19.86 10.75
C GLY A 1058 1.79 -19.93 11.42
N TRP A 1059 1.83 -19.84 12.75
CA TRP A 1059 3.06 -20.01 13.53
C TRP A 1059 3.66 -21.42 13.38
N GLN A 1060 2.86 -22.48 13.54
CA GLN A 1060 3.30 -23.87 13.41
C GLN A 1060 3.76 -24.22 11.99
N LYS A 1061 3.18 -23.59 10.97
CA LYS A 1061 3.63 -23.65 9.57
C LYS A 1061 4.92 -22.87 9.33
N GLY A 1062 5.42 -22.15 10.33
CA GLY A 1062 6.66 -21.39 10.26
C GLY A 1062 6.55 -20.11 9.46
N LEU A 1063 5.37 -19.52 9.28
CA LEU A 1063 5.26 -18.21 8.64
C LEU A 1063 6.15 -17.18 9.35
N LYS A 1064 6.65 -16.20 8.59
CA LYS A 1064 7.38 -15.05 9.13
C LYS A 1064 6.39 -13.96 9.57
N THR A 1065 5.48 -13.61 8.66
CA THR A 1065 4.30 -12.79 8.92
C THR A 1065 3.10 -13.71 9.00
N GLY A 1066 2.51 -13.86 10.20
CA GLY A 1066 1.28 -14.63 10.41
C GLY A 1066 0.03 -13.87 9.99
N MET A 1067 0.04 -12.55 10.18
CA MET A 1067 -1.07 -11.68 9.79
C MET A 1067 -0.60 -10.24 9.58
N TYR A 1068 -0.95 -9.67 8.43
CA TYR A 1068 -0.96 -8.22 8.19
C TYR A 1068 -2.24 -7.64 8.82
N TYR A 1069 -3.30 -7.32 8.05
CA TYR A 1069 -4.60 -6.98 8.64
C TYR A 1069 -5.47 -8.20 8.89
N LEU A 1070 -6.21 -8.17 10.00
CA LEU A 1070 -7.48 -8.89 10.10
C LEU A 1070 -8.56 -8.09 9.36
N ARG A 1071 -9.28 -8.74 8.45
CA ARG A 1071 -10.45 -8.22 7.75
C ARG A 1071 -11.69 -8.99 8.21
N THR A 1072 -12.73 -8.26 8.61
CA THR A 1072 -13.98 -8.81 9.14
C THR A 1072 -15.18 -8.26 8.36
N ARG A 1073 -16.34 -8.90 8.47
CA ARG A 1073 -17.61 -8.36 7.97
C ARG A 1073 -18.45 -7.84 9.15
N PRO A 1074 -19.31 -6.82 8.95
CA PRO A 1074 -20.30 -6.44 9.96
C PRO A 1074 -21.23 -7.63 10.29
N ALA A 1075 -21.65 -7.75 11.55
CA ALA A 1075 -22.56 -8.81 11.98
C ALA A 1075 -24.01 -8.67 11.44
N VAL A 1076 -24.33 -7.52 10.85
CA VAL A 1076 -25.61 -7.24 10.17
C VAL A 1076 -25.29 -6.45 8.90
N ASP A 1077 -25.68 -6.98 7.74
CA ASP A 1077 -25.62 -6.24 6.48
C ASP A 1077 -26.57 -5.05 6.53
N ALA A 1078 -26.12 -3.90 6.05
CA ALA A 1078 -27.01 -2.75 5.87
C ALA A 1078 -28.11 -3.09 4.86
N ILE A 1079 -29.34 -2.67 5.13
CA ILE A 1079 -30.49 -2.92 4.24
C ILE A 1079 -30.18 -2.35 2.85
N LYS A 1080 -30.13 -3.24 1.85
CA LYS A 1080 -29.79 -2.90 0.47
C LYS A 1080 -31.01 -2.30 -0.25
N PHE A 1081 -31.25 -1.00 -0.03
CA PHE A 1081 -32.40 -0.26 -0.58
C PHE A 1081 -32.46 -0.20 -2.12
N THR A 1082 -31.39 -0.56 -2.82
CA THR A 1082 -31.27 -0.45 -4.29
C THR A 1082 -31.75 -1.67 -5.06
N VAL A 1083 -32.20 -2.73 -4.39
CA VAL A 1083 -32.59 -3.99 -5.04
C VAL A 1083 -34.05 -4.31 -4.71
N ASP A 1084 -34.87 -4.55 -5.74
CA ASP A 1084 -36.25 -4.99 -5.55
C ASP A 1084 -36.25 -6.42 -4.99
N GLN A 1085 -36.80 -6.59 -3.78
CA GLN A 1085 -36.88 -7.90 -3.13
C GLN A 1085 -38.04 -8.77 -3.65
N LEU A 1086 -38.99 -8.21 -4.40
CA LEU A 1086 -40.09 -8.98 -4.99
C LEU A 1086 -39.60 -9.73 -6.24
N SER A 1087 -38.98 -9.03 -7.20
CA SER A 1087 -38.40 -9.65 -8.40
C SER A 1087 -37.39 -10.76 -8.06
N LEU A 1088 -36.50 -10.53 -7.08
CA LEU A 1088 -35.55 -11.55 -6.59
C LEU A 1088 -36.22 -12.84 -6.09
N ARG A 1089 -37.36 -12.73 -5.38
CA ARG A 1089 -38.09 -13.89 -4.86
C ARG A 1089 -38.81 -14.63 -5.98
N GLU A 1090 -39.38 -13.91 -6.94
CA GLU A 1090 -40.01 -14.51 -8.12
C GLU A 1090 -38.99 -15.23 -9.00
N TYR A 1091 -37.79 -14.65 -9.18
CA TYR A 1091 -36.71 -15.29 -9.93
C TYR A 1091 -36.25 -16.59 -9.26
N ARG A 1092 -35.93 -16.55 -7.95
CA ARG A 1092 -35.51 -17.74 -7.19
C ARG A 1092 -36.56 -18.85 -7.27
N LYS A 1093 -37.84 -18.51 -7.07
CA LYS A 1093 -38.95 -19.46 -7.17
C LYS A 1093 -39.08 -20.09 -8.56
N LYS A 1094 -38.98 -19.30 -9.64
CA LYS A 1094 -39.00 -19.81 -11.02
C LYS A 1094 -37.80 -20.72 -11.32
N ALA A 1095 -36.62 -20.38 -10.81
CA ALA A 1095 -35.43 -21.18 -11.02
C ALA A 1095 -35.48 -22.51 -10.23
N GLU A 1096 -35.99 -22.50 -9.00
CA GLU A 1096 -36.28 -23.71 -8.21
C GLU A 1096 -37.35 -24.58 -8.87
N GLU A 1097 -38.41 -23.98 -9.43
CA GLU A 1097 -39.44 -24.69 -10.22
C GLU A 1097 -38.84 -25.33 -11.49
N ASN A 1098 -38.00 -24.60 -12.23
CA ASN A 1098 -37.33 -25.14 -13.43
C ASN A 1098 -36.31 -26.25 -13.12
N GLU A 1099 -35.56 -26.16 -12.02
CA GLU A 1099 -34.67 -27.24 -11.57
C GLU A 1099 -35.49 -28.48 -11.14
N ALA A 1100 -36.61 -28.29 -10.44
CA ALA A 1100 -37.51 -29.38 -10.06
C ALA A 1100 -38.15 -30.07 -11.27
N ASP A 1101 -38.59 -29.32 -12.28
CA ASP A 1101 -39.14 -29.86 -13.53
C ASP A 1101 -38.07 -30.61 -14.35
N MET A 1102 -36.82 -30.13 -14.39
CA MET A 1102 -35.71 -30.86 -15.01
C MET A 1102 -35.44 -32.20 -14.30
N VAL A 1103 -35.37 -32.23 -12.97
CA VAL A 1103 -35.19 -33.47 -12.20
C VAL A 1103 -36.36 -34.43 -12.42
N CYS A 1104 -37.60 -33.92 -12.41
CA CYS A 1104 -38.80 -34.70 -12.71
C CYS A 1104 -38.76 -35.32 -14.12
N SER A 1105 -38.21 -34.62 -15.11
CA SER A 1105 -38.06 -35.13 -16.48
C SER A 1105 -37.04 -36.27 -16.63
N ILE A 1106 -36.03 -36.31 -15.75
CA ILE A 1106 -34.97 -37.34 -15.76
C ILE A 1106 -35.51 -38.66 -15.18
N ASP A 1107 -36.27 -38.58 -14.09
CA ASP A 1107 -36.84 -39.75 -13.41
C ASP A 1107 -38.12 -40.29 -14.09
N ASN A 1108 -38.78 -39.51 -14.95
CA ASN A 1108 -40.08 -39.86 -15.55
C ASN A 1108 -40.09 -39.79 -17.08
N LYS A 1109 -39.14 -40.50 -17.73
CA LYS A 1109 -38.97 -40.54 -19.20
C LYS A 1109 -40.23 -40.89 -19.99
N ASP A 1110 -41.13 -41.69 -19.43
CA ASP A 1110 -42.35 -42.16 -20.11
C ASP A 1110 -43.51 -41.14 -20.09
N ALA A 1111 -43.35 -40.00 -19.41
CA ALA A 1111 -44.38 -38.95 -19.32
C ALA A 1111 -44.23 -37.82 -20.37
N CYS A 1112 -43.16 -37.79 -21.16
CA CYS A 1112 -42.90 -36.72 -22.14
C CYS A 1112 -43.63 -36.97 -23.47
N VAL A 1113 -44.92 -36.61 -23.53
CA VAL A 1113 -45.78 -36.80 -24.73
C VAL A 1113 -45.48 -35.80 -25.87
N SER A 1114 -44.37 -35.04 -25.79
CA SER A 1114 -43.99 -34.04 -26.80
C SER A 1114 -43.03 -34.54 -27.88
N CYS A 1115 -42.55 -35.78 -27.81
CA CYS A 1115 -41.78 -36.45 -28.87
C CYS A 1115 -42.67 -37.43 -29.66
N GLY A 1116 -43.79 -36.93 -30.17
CA GLY A 1116 -44.76 -37.67 -30.98
C GLY A 1116 -45.22 -36.86 -32.20
N GLY A 1117 -44.30 -36.63 -33.14
CA GLY A 1117 -44.52 -35.88 -34.39
C GLY A 1117 -43.29 -35.92 -35.28
#